data_AF-A0A9D9I4P3-F1
#
_entry.id   AF-A0A9D9I4P3-F1
#
_cell.length_a   1.000
_cell.length_b   1.000
_cell.length_c   1.000
_cell.angle_alpha   90.00
_cell.angle_beta   90.00
_cell.angle_gamma   90.00
#
_symmetry.space_group_name_H-M   'P 1'
#
loop_
_entity.id
_entity.type
_entity.pdbx_description
1 polymer ?
#
loop_
_entity_poly.entity_id
_entity_poly.type
_entity_poly.pdbx_seq_one_letter_code
_entity_poly.pdbx_strand_id
1 'polypeptide(L)'
;MQKIYSVIVAGLICAVPALFSCTPQETPNPPDPGNDTTQVETPAIEIIRQDGMDKIEIPAQGGGFTLTYKIENGQEGGLVSAECPAEWIDSIDTSTEGSVFFNATANETENSREATFTIVYTYGENEQVKDSINIIQQAGEPAVEYDYEYDMAALTGAYYGPKGANGAHQYYTWLSDLPFDDDGYTQVGGTYYLFDIYASEPIDWSLYCMPEGTYTLGRYGQTEEGTFSIDNSYVLFQNADGHTDVYFSEGTLEVTVDDNLNYFFEAILTDTEGQTHHVTLTLYQPQWQDFSNHGGNYNILERDVELNPINAFSQYIIKYGDIMEASLNFTDMEMSGSNVTPPGYFLSVDAYMPLDKAGNIATGTYEISMDPGANLSLWYGEVYEIFGEITPMGTYVAYYDEEGVPYYGLAESGTMTVSGGNGYYEIDCNFTTFEGYTVTCKYSGELTVQNVPQGFSTLEGDYTLDLSNSVAKAQCWGDYYGTGGANWVLEISPADGTTGDGFSTDFVSYSTDNTFIESGSYVASEAECVNGIISGYTYPGQYLKGYYNQISNSTGGTMYYGDFDTYGNAASYAPAISGEMKITNHEDNSYTISLNMYDDFGNNWTGEWTGEISGATPYCVTAPSGKPLMTVPADEISKEEKAKIVYGNRVKVEKQKAAKVAMYKLCD
;
A
#
# COMPACT_ATOMS: atom_id res chain seq x y z
N MET A 1 -11.85 -18.66 -26.06
CA MET A 1 -10.52 -19.07 -26.57
C MET A 1 -9.87 -19.81 -25.40
N GLN A 2 -9.41 -21.05 -25.43
CA GLN A 2 -8.86 -21.92 -26.46
C GLN A 2 -9.10 -23.39 -25.99
N LYS A 3 -9.46 -24.27 -26.93
CA LYS A 3 -9.66 -25.73 -26.74
C LYS A 3 -8.33 -26.47 -26.91
N ILE A 4 -8.18 -27.65 -26.30
CA ILE A 4 -7.53 -28.90 -26.79
C ILE A 4 -7.85 -30.01 -25.75
N TYR A 5 -8.75 -30.97 -26.02
CA TYR A 5 -8.68 -32.26 -26.76
C TYR A 5 -8.08 -33.46 -25.99
N SER A 6 -8.88 -34.51 -25.79
CA SER A 6 -8.57 -35.96 -25.86
C SER A 6 -9.88 -36.76 -25.66
N VAL A 7 -10.59 -37.19 -26.72
CA VAL A 7 -10.53 -38.51 -27.41
C VAL A 7 -10.75 -39.73 -26.51
N ILE A 8 -11.94 -40.34 -26.61
CA ILE A 8 -12.27 -41.70 -26.17
C ILE A 8 -12.98 -42.40 -27.34
N VAL A 9 -12.42 -43.53 -27.82
CA VAL A 9 -13.15 -44.52 -28.64
C VAL A 9 -12.63 -45.94 -28.36
N ALA A 10 -13.60 -46.86 -28.33
CA ALA A 10 -13.57 -48.33 -28.45
C ALA A 10 -13.56 -49.12 -27.12
N GLY A 11 -14.47 -50.08 -26.89
CA GLY A 11 -15.55 -50.60 -27.72
C GLY A 11 -16.12 -51.90 -27.15
N LEU A 12 -17.44 -52.08 -27.35
CA LEU A 12 -18.24 -53.30 -27.50
C LEU A 12 -18.02 -54.51 -26.55
N ILE A 13 -19.10 -54.99 -25.91
CA ILE A 13 -19.66 -56.34 -26.16
C ILE A 13 -21.20 -56.27 -26.14
N CYS A 14 -21.81 -56.82 -27.20
CA CYS A 14 -23.25 -56.94 -27.45
C CYS A 14 -23.89 -58.14 -26.73
N ALA A 15 -25.19 -58.03 -26.41
CA ALA A 15 -26.08 -59.15 -26.17
C ALA A 15 -27.18 -59.19 -27.25
N VAL A 16 -27.48 -60.37 -27.80
CA VAL A 16 -28.64 -60.68 -28.68
C VAL A 16 -29.09 -62.13 -28.38
N PRO A 17 -30.28 -62.64 -28.81
CA PRO A 17 -31.39 -62.84 -27.90
C PRO A 17 -32.06 -64.25 -27.98
N ALA A 18 -33.04 -64.45 -27.09
CA ALA A 18 -34.34 -65.12 -27.31
C ALA A 18 -34.49 -66.66 -27.45
N LEU A 19 -35.64 -67.08 -26.90
CA LEU A 19 -36.58 -68.16 -27.30
C LEU A 19 -36.61 -69.47 -26.48
N PHE A 20 -37.76 -69.61 -25.79
CA PHE A 20 -38.64 -70.77 -25.63
C PHE A 20 -38.07 -72.16 -25.28
N SER A 21 -38.59 -72.76 -24.21
CA SER A 21 -39.67 -73.76 -24.34
C SER A 21 -40.32 -74.11 -23.00
N CYS A 22 -41.65 -73.97 -22.93
CA CYS A 22 -42.54 -74.62 -21.96
C CYS A 22 -42.58 -76.14 -22.18
N THR A 23 -42.89 -76.90 -21.12
CA THR A 23 -43.93 -77.95 -21.05
C THR A 23 -43.89 -78.65 -19.67
N PRO A 24 -44.93 -79.39 -19.23
CA PRO A 24 -46.17 -78.86 -18.68
C PRO A 24 -46.47 -79.37 -17.26
N GLN A 25 -47.44 -78.72 -16.63
CA GLN A 25 -48.09 -79.05 -15.37
C GLN A 25 -48.76 -80.43 -15.37
N GLU A 26 -48.50 -81.27 -14.36
CA GLU A 26 -49.49 -82.20 -13.78
C GLU A 26 -49.24 -82.38 -12.26
N THR A 27 -50.31 -82.23 -11.48
CA THR A 27 -50.47 -82.59 -10.06
C THR A 27 -50.92 -84.06 -9.95
N PRO A 28 -51.20 -84.61 -8.75
CA PRO A 28 -50.37 -84.75 -7.54
C PRO A 28 -50.40 -86.21 -7.02
N ASN A 29 -49.59 -86.55 -5.99
CA ASN A 29 -50.04 -87.43 -4.88
C ASN A 29 -49.01 -87.45 -3.71
N PRO A 30 -49.45 -87.81 -2.48
CA PRO A 30 -48.91 -87.27 -1.23
C PRO A 30 -48.15 -88.32 -0.38
N PRO A 31 -47.85 -88.03 0.90
CA PRO A 31 -46.51 -87.88 1.48
C PRO A 31 -45.89 -89.20 2.00
N ASP A 32 -44.56 -89.27 2.10
CA ASP A 32 -43.85 -90.34 2.82
C ASP A 32 -42.95 -89.73 3.92
N PRO A 33 -42.96 -90.26 5.16
CA PRO A 33 -42.43 -89.58 6.34
C PRO A 33 -41.05 -90.11 6.75
N GLY A 34 -40.28 -89.23 7.40
CA GLY A 34 -39.25 -89.62 8.37
C GLY A 34 -37.83 -89.71 7.84
N ASN A 35 -37.00 -88.73 8.20
CA ASN A 35 -35.91 -89.01 9.13
C ASN A 35 -35.50 -87.70 9.84
N ASP A 36 -35.77 -87.66 11.14
CA ASP A 36 -35.32 -86.65 12.08
C ASP A 36 -33.93 -87.04 12.56
N THR A 37 -32.92 -86.29 12.10
CA THR A 37 -31.66 -86.09 12.81
C THR A 37 -31.23 -84.65 12.54
N THR A 38 -31.60 -83.72 13.42
CA THR A 38 -30.97 -82.41 13.51
C THR A 38 -29.49 -82.59 13.87
N GLN A 39 -28.63 -82.55 12.86
CA GLN A 39 -27.21 -82.27 13.08
C GLN A 39 -27.14 -80.79 13.46
N VAL A 40 -26.80 -80.49 14.72
CA VAL A 40 -26.55 -79.10 15.13
C VAL A 40 -25.25 -78.67 14.46
N GLU A 41 -25.36 -77.88 13.39
CA GLU A 41 -24.18 -77.31 12.73
C GLU A 41 -23.47 -76.33 13.69
N THR A 42 -22.14 -76.34 13.69
CA THR A 42 -21.34 -75.48 14.58
C THR A 42 -21.52 -74.01 14.16
N PRO A 43 -21.81 -73.09 15.11
CA PRO A 43 -21.92 -71.66 14.80
C PRO A 43 -20.63 -71.10 14.20
N ALA A 44 -20.76 -70.15 13.29
CA ALA A 44 -19.64 -69.36 12.76
C ALA A 44 -20.01 -67.87 12.78
N ILE A 45 -19.03 -67.01 13.06
CA ILE A 45 -19.18 -65.56 12.93
C ILE A 45 -18.22 -65.06 11.87
N GLU A 46 -18.69 -64.17 11.00
CA GLU A 46 -17.90 -63.58 9.93
C GLU A 46 -18.17 -62.06 9.89
N ILE A 47 -17.09 -61.28 9.92
CA ILE A 47 -17.13 -59.84 9.65
C ILE A 47 -17.34 -59.65 8.14
N ILE A 48 -18.38 -58.91 7.78
CA ILE A 48 -18.69 -58.62 6.38
C ILE A 48 -17.71 -57.55 5.89
N ARG A 49 -16.73 -58.02 5.10
CA ARG A 49 -15.68 -57.17 4.51
C ARG A 49 -16.22 -56.50 3.24
N GLN A 50 -16.25 -55.18 3.20
CA GLN A 50 -16.59 -54.44 1.98
C GLN A 50 -15.45 -54.57 0.96
N ASP A 51 -15.80 -54.87 -0.30
CA ASP A 51 -14.89 -54.95 -1.46
C ASP A 51 -13.67 -55.88 -1.33
N GLY A 52 -13.77 -56.93 -0.50
CA GLY A 52 -12.71 -57.93 -0.36
C GLY A 52 -11.45 -57.43 0.37
N MET A 53 -11.54 -56.29 1.06
CA MET A 53 -10.45 -55.75 1.87
C MET A 53 -10.30 -56.53 3.19
N ASP A 54 -9.06 -56.83 3.56
CA ASP A 54 -8.67 -57.50 4.81
C ASP A 54 -8.45 -56.53 6.00
N LYS A 55 -8.71 -55.24 5.77
CA LYS A 55 -8.52 -54.14 6.72
C LYS A 55 -9.59 -53.05 6.56
N ILE A 56 -9.69 -52.19 7.56
CA ILE A 56 -10.49 -50.97 7.57
C ILE A 56 -9.54 -49.78 7.70
N GLU A 57 -9.75 -48.75 6.88
CA GLU A 57 -8.97 -47.51 6.95
C GLU A 57 -9.79 -46.39 7.59
N ILE A 58 -9.21 -45.74 8.61
CA ILE A 58 -9.80 -44.64 9.36
C ILE A 58 -9.04 -43.34 9.07
N PRO A 59 -9.72 -42.22 8.77
CA PRO A 59 -9.07 -40.92 8.65
C PRO A 59 -8.33 -40.48 9.91
N ALA A 60 -7.32 -39.62 9.75
CA ALA A 60 -6.54 -39.10 10.88
C ALA A 60 -7.41 -38.39 11.93
N GLN A 61 -8.48 -37.72 11.51
CA GLN A 61 -9.42 -37.01 12.39
C GLN A 61 -10.22 -37.95 13.30
N GLY A 62 -10.26 -39.25 13.01
CA GLY A 62 -11.04 -40.22 13.76
C GLY A 62 -12.55 -40.08 13.51
N GLY A 63 -13.35 -40.51 14.49
CA GLY A 63 -14.82 -40.46 14.46
C GLY A 63 -15.49 -41.80 14.77
N GLY A 64 -16.82 -41.85 14.60
CA GLY A 64 -17.63 -43.04 14.84
C GLY A 64 -17.75 -43.95 13.61
N PHE A 65 -17.51 -45.25 13.81
CA PHE A 65 -17.51 -46.27 12.74
C PHE A 65 -18.39 -47.46 13.11
N THR A 66 -18.90 -48.16 12.09
CA THR A 66 -19.74 -49.35 12.27
C THR A 66 -19.22 -50.52 11.45
N LEU A 67 -19.00 -51.66 12.11
CA LEU A 67 -18.74 -52.95 11.49
C LEU A 67 -20.04 -53.73 11.36
N THR A 68 -20.16 -54.52 10.29
CA THR A 68 -21.27 -55.45 10.14
C THR A 68 -20.74 -56.88 10.16
N TYR A 69 -21.52 -57.78 10.76
CA TYR A 69 -21.16 -59.20 10.88
C TYR A 69 -22.38 -60.08 10.59
N LYS A 70 -22.11 -61.33 10.24
CA LYS A 70 -23.10 -62.38 10.07
C LYS A 70 -22.76 -63.54 10.99
N ILE A 71 -23.79 -64.12 11.60
CA ILE A 71 -23.67 -65.40 12.32
C ILE A 71 -24.37 -66.47 11.49
N GLU A 72 -23.65 -67.52 11.16
CA GLU A 72 -24.20 -68.74 10.55
C GLU A 72 -24.40 -69.80 11.64
N ASN A 73 -25.52 -70.52 11.56
CA ASN A 73 -25.87 -71.58 12.51
C ASN A 73 -25.88 -71.14 13.99
N GLY A 74 -26.28 -69.88 14.24
CA GLY A 74 -26.39 -69.33 15.60
C GLY A 74 -27.31 -70.16 16.49
N GLN A 75 -26.93 -70.30 17.76
CA GLN A 75 -27.70 -71.01 18.77
C GLN A 75 -28.55 -70.06 19.60
N GLU A 76 -29.71 -70.54 20.05
CA GLU A 76 -30.62 -69.79 20.92
C GLU A 76 -29.90 -69.36 22.20
N GLY A 77 -29.97 -68.07 22.54
CA GLY A 77 -29.32 -67.49 23.71
C GLY A 77 -27.84 -67.10 23.53
N GLY A 78 -27.26 -67.21 22.32
CA GLY A 78 -25.91 -66.73 22.06
C GLY A 78 -25.79 -65.19 22.11
N LEU A 79 -24.62 -64.70 22.51
CA LEU A 79 -24.33 -63.29 22.72
C LEU A 79 -23.10 -62.85 21.92
N VAL A 80 -23.16 -61.64 21.38
CA VAL A 80 -22.02 -61.01 20.68
C VAL A 80 -21.34 -60.02 21.60
N SER A 81 -20.01 -60.05 21.61
CA SER A 81 -19.16 -59.03 22.21
C SER A 81 -18.05 -58.67 21.23
N ALA A 82 -17.45 -57.49 21.40
CA ALA A 82 -16.32 -57.06 20.60
C ALA A 82 -15.24 -56.44 21.48
N GLU A 83 -13.98 -56.60 21.06
CA GLU A 83 -12.81 -56.10 21.78
C GLU A 83 -11.75 -55.56 20.81
N CYS A 84 -11.13 -54.45 21.18
CA CYS A 84 -9.96 -53.89 20.54
C CYS A 84 -9.01 -53.38 21.65
N PRO A 85 -7.76 -53.85 21.73
CA PRO A 85 -6.86 -53.47 22.81
C PRO A 85 -6.26 -52.06 22.67
N ALA A 86 -6.52 -51.38 21.55
CA ALA A 86 -5.99 -50.06 21.29
C ALA A 86 -6.75 -48.99 22.08
N GLU A 87 -6.03 -48.18 22.86
CA GLU A 87 -6.62 -47.11 23.68
C GLU A 87 -7.29 -46.00 22.85
N TRP A 88 -6.92 -45.86 21.59
CA TRP A 88 -7.53 -44.91 20.65
C TRP A 88 -8.85 -45.42 20.03
N ILE A 89 -9.28 -46.64 20.38
CA ILE A 89 -10.59 -47.19 20.04
C ILE A 89 -11.39 -47.35 21.32
N ASP A 90 -12.51 -46.64 21.42
CA ASP A 90 -13.39 -46.65 22.57
C ASP A 90 -14.87 -46.81 22.18
N SER A 91 -15.75 -46.75 23.18
CA SER A 91 -17.20 -46.71 23.00
C SER A 91 -17.76 -47.86 22.16
N ILE A 92 -17.18 -49.05 22.31
CA ILE A 92 -17.61 -50.26 21.57
C ILE A 92 -19.02 -50.65 22.01
N ASP A 93 -19.97 -50.63 21.07
CA ASP A 93 -21.37 -50.99 21.28
C ASP A 93 -21.77 -52.16 20.37
N THR A 94 -22.29 -53.22 20.99
CA THR A 94 -22.74 -54.47 20.35
C THR A 94 -24.24 -54.70 20.51
N SER A 95 -24.99 -53.70 20.99
CA SER A 95 -26.42 -53.79 21.30
C SER A 95 -27.32 -54.02 20.08
N THR A 96 -26.83 -53.68 18.89
CA THR A 96 -27.58 -53.83 17.63
C THR A 96 -27.15 -55.10 16.89
N GLU A 97 -28.06 -56.06 16.74
CA GLU A 97 -27.79 -57.33 16.06
C GLU A 97 -27.26 -57.12 14.63
N GLY A 98 -26.20 -57.84 14.27
CA GLY A 98 -25.55 -57.75 12.95
C GLY A 98 -24.61 -56.56 12.78
N SER A 99 -24.42 -55.72 13.80
CA SER A 99 -23.49 -54.59 13.73
C SER A 99 -22.75 -54.31 15.05
N VAL A 100 -21.56 -53.72 14.95
CA VAL A 100 -20.79 -53.23 16.10
C VAL A 100 -20.35 -51.80 15.81
N PHE A 101 -20.72 -50.87 16.69
CA PHE A 101 -20.23 -49.49 16.63
C PHE A 101 -18.99 -49.34 17.50
N PHE A 102 -18.06 -48.47 17.11
CA PHE A 102 -16.94 -48.02 17.94
C PHE A 102 -16.52 -46.61 17.52
N ASN A 103 -15.83 -45.90 18.40
CA ASN A 103 -15.28 -44.58 18.11
C ASN A 103 -13.74 -44.63 18.09
N ALA A 104 -13.13 -43.96 17.12
CA ALA A 104 -11.68 -43.79 17.00
C ALA A 104 -11.31 -42.35 17.34
N THR A 105 -10.37 -42.13 18.27
CA THR A 105 -9.85 -40.79 18.56
C THR A 105 -8.95 -40.29 17.43
N ALA A 106 -8.75 -38.97 17.31
CA ALA A 106 -7.85 -38.40 16.31
C ALA A 106 -6.41 -38.91 16.49
N ASN A 107 -5.70 -39.11 15.37
CA ASN A 107 -4.27 -39.40 15.33
C ASN A 107 -3.53 -38.10 15.02
N GLU A 108 -2.86 -37.54 16.02
CA GLU A 108 -2.07 -36.30 15.92
C GLU A 108 -0.60 -36.58 15.58
N THR A 109 -0.25 -37.82 15.23
CA THR A 109 1.13 -38.22 14.94
C THR A 109 1.35 -38.43 13.45
N GLU A 110 2.53 -38.07 12.94
CA GLU A 110 2.92 -38.25 11.53
C GLU A 110 3.03 -39.72 11.07
N ASN A 111 2.81 -40.68 11.97
CA ASN A 111 2.82 -42.10 11.66
C ASN A 111 1.39 -42.65 11.71
N SER A 112 1.05 -43.49 10.71
CA SER A 112 -0.16 -44.30 10.79
C SER A 112 -0.08 -45.26 11.98
N ARG A 113 -1.21 -45.53 12.62
CA ARG A 113 -1.33 -46.50 13.72
C ARG A 113 -2.35 -47.59 13.37
N GLU A 114 -2.13 -48.80 13.83
CA GLU A 114 -3.00 -49.94 13.53
C GLU A 114 -3.38 -50.75 14.77
N ALA A 115 -4.52 -51.43 14.70
CA ALA A 115 -5.04 -52.28 15.77
C ALA A 115 -5.92 -53.42 15.23
N THR A 116 -5.89 -54.58 15.88
CA THR A 116 -6.77 -55.69 15.54
C THR A 116 -8.07 -55.61 16.34
N PHE A 117 -9.19 -55.50 15.63
CA PHE A 117 -10.54 -55.51 16.21
C PHE A 117 -11.13 -56.91 16.09
N THR A 118 -11.64 -57.46 17.19
CA THR A 118 -12.16 -58.83 17.24
C THR A 118 -13.62 -58.86 17.67
N ILE A 119 -14.46 -59.57 16.92
CA ILE A 119 -15.85 -59.85 17.29
C ILE A 119 -15.94 -61.31 17.75
N VAL A 120 -16.59 -61.53 18.88
CA VAL A 120 -16.73 -62.82 19.55
C VAL A 120 -18.21 -63.15 19.67
N TYR A 121 -18.60 -64.31 19.15
CA TYR A 121 -19.91 -64.90 19.43
C TYR A 121 -19.76 -66.02 20.45
N THR A 122 -20.40 -65.85 21.61
CA THR A 122 -20.41 -66.83 22.71
C THR A 122 -21.74 -67.55 22.76
N TYR A 123 -21.73 -68.88 22.79
CA TYR A 123 -22.93 -69.72 22.80
C TYR A 123 -22.76 -70.95 23.71
N GLY A 124 -23.85 -71.65 24.02
CA GLY A 124 -23.82 -72.87 24.85
C GLY A 124 -23.21 -72.65 26.25
N GLU A 125 -22.43 -73.63 26.74
CA GLU A 125 -21.70 -73.56 28.03
C GLU A 125 -20.40 -72.70 27.92
N ASN A 126 -20.48 -71.53 27.27
CA ASN A 126 -19.37 -70.60 26.98
C ASN A 126 -18.40 -71.04 25.85
N GLU A 127 -18.90 -71.73 24.83
CA GLU A 127 -18.14 -71.90 23.60
C GLU A 127 -18.07 -70.58 22.82
N GLN A 128 -16.96 -70.34 22.11
CA GLN A 128 -16.73 -69.08 21.39
C GLN A 128 -16.23 -69.34 19.98
N VAL A 129 -16.78 -68.59 19.04
CA VAL A 129 -16.21 -68.38 17.71
C VAL A 129 -15.90 -66.90 17.52
N LYS A 130 -14.83 -66.60 16.79
CA LYS A 130 -14.28 -65.25 16.64
C LYS A 130 -13.92 -64.99 15.19
N ASP A 131 -14.08 -63.74 14.77
CA ASP A 131 -13.46 -63.19 13.56
C ASP A 131 -12.82 -61.84 13.91
N SER A 132 -11.76 -61.51 13.19
CA SER A 132 -10.94 -60.32 13.45
C SER A 132 -10.63 -59.58 12.16
N ILE A 133 -10.44 -58.27 12.29
CA ILE A 133 -10.06 -57.38 11.19
C ILE A 133 -9.02 -56.36 11.66
N ASN A 134 -8.09 -56.00 10.78
CA ASN A 134 -7.13 -54.93 11.08
C ASN A 134 -7.78 -53.57 10.81
N ILE A 135 -7.59 -52.62 11.72
CA ILE A 135 -8.02 -51.22 11.58
C ILE A 135 -6.75 -50.38 11.51
N ILE A 136 -6.57 -49.64 10.43
CA ILE A 136 -5.44 -48.74 10.21
C ILE A 136 -5.96 -47.30 10.21
N GLN A 137 -5.51 -46.50 11.15
CA GLN A 137 -5.76 -45.06 11.14
C GLN A 137 -4.58 -44.34 10.48
N GLN A 138 -4.90 -43.46 9.53
CA GLN A 138 -3.90 -42.67 8.80
C GLN A 138 -3.10 -41.76 9.73
N ALA A 139 -1.90 -41.37 9.29
CA ALA A 139 -1.07 -40.36 9.97
C ALA A 139 -1.82 -39.03 10.08
N GLY A 140 -1.64 -38.33 11.21
CA GLY A 140 -1.98 -36.91 11.34
C GLY A 140 -1.07 -36.04 10.49
N GLU A 141 -1.56 -34.84 10.15
CA GLU A 141 -0.71 -33.80 9.57
C GLU A 141 0.37 -33.38 10.59
N PRO A 142 1.60 -33.06 10.14
CA PRO A 142 2.63 -32.50 11.02
C PRO A 142 2.08 -31.26 11.72
N ALA A 143 2.40 -31.07 13.00
CA ALA A 143 2.24 -29.77 13.63
C ALA A 143 3.15 -28.78 12.89
N VAL A 144 2.57 -27.73 12.30
CA VAL A 144 3.36 -26.63 11.74
C VAL A 144 3.90 -25.84 12.93
N GLU A 145 5.20 -25.91 13.15
CA GLU A 145 5.89 -25.10 14.16
C GLU A 145 6.32 -23.79 13.51
N TYR A 146 5.88 -22.67 14.09
CA TYR A 146 6.29 -21.34 13.69
C TYR A 146 7.39 -20.83 14.64
N ASP A 147 8.29 -19.99 14.15
CA ASP A 147 9.32 -19.36 15.00
C ASP A 147 8.69 -18.45 16.06
N TYR A 148 7.57 -17.81 15.71
CA TYR A 148 6.77 -16.96 16.57
C TYR A 148 5.31 -17.39 16.53
N GLU A 149 4.74 -17.66 17.71
CA GLU A 149 3.35 -18.06 17.90
C GLU A 149 2.71 -17.12 18.93
N TYR A 150 1.69 -16.37 18.54
CA TYR A 150 1.07 -15.36 19.38
C TYR A 150 -0.46 -15.39 19.32
N ASP A 151 -1.08 -15.45 20.49
CA ASP A 151 -2.50 -15.12 20.68
C ASP A 151 -2.58 -13.69 21.24
N MET A 152 -2.97 -12.75 20.37
CA MET A 152 -3.01 -11.33 20.67
C MET A 152 -4.21 -10.98 21.54
N ALA A 153 -4.14 -9.83 22.22
CA ALA A 153 -5.15 -9.40 23.19
C ALA A 153 -5.91 -8.14 22.76
N ALA A 154 -5.35 -7.32 21.86
CA ALA A 154 -5.88 -6.00 21.53
C ALA A 154 -5.77 -5.69 20.04
N LEU A 155 -6.69 -4.82 19.59
CA LEU A 155 -6.67 -4.20 18.27
C LEU A 155 -6.71 -2.68 18.43
N THR A 156 -5.87 -1.97 17.68
CA THR A 156 -5.97 -0.51 17.49
C THR A 156 -5.99 -0.23 15.99
N GLY A 157 -7.08 0.35 15.51
CA GLY A 157 -7.33 0.53 14.07
C GLY A 157 -7.58 1.98 13.70
N ALA A 158 -7.10 2.40 12.52
CA ALA A 158 -7.41 3.66 11.88
C ALA A 158 -7.91 3.41 10.44
N TYR A 159 -8.99 4.09 10.05
CA TYR A 159 -9.57 4.02 8.71
C TYR A 159 -9.26 5.33 7.95
N TYR A 160 -8.63 5.22 6.78
CA TYR A 160 -8.15 6.38 6.01
C TYR A 160 -8.94 6.66 4.73
N GLY A 161 -10.03 5.92 4.49
CA GLY A 161 -10.87 6.12 3.31
C GLY A 161 -10.32 5.48 2.04
N PRO A 162 -10.88 5.80 0.86
CA PRO A 162 -10.52 5.20 -0.43
C PRO A 162 -9.18 5.74 -0.95
N LYS A 163 -8.07 5.38 -0.30
CA LYS A 163 -6.71 5.85 -0.62
C LYS A 163 -5.93 4.89 -1.53
N GLY A 164 -6.45 3.69 -1.77
CA GLY A 164 -5.83 2.69 -2.61
C GLY A 164 -6.28 2.72 -4.07
N ALA A 165 -5.62 1.89 -4.87
CA ALA A 165 -5.90 1.74 -6.29
C ALA A 165 -7.36 1.33 -6.53
N ASN A 166 -7.98 1.91 -7.57
CA ASN A 166 -9.37 1.65 -7.95
C ASN A 166 -10.40 1.92 -6.84
N GLY A 167 -10.09 2.81 -5.89
CA GLY A 167 -10.98 3.16 -4.78
C GLY A 167 -10.92 2.18 -3.60
N ALA A 168 -9.90 1.32 -3.53
CA ALA A 168 -9.70 0.47 -2.36
C ALA A 168 -9.52 1.32 -1.09
N HIS A 169 -10.15 0.87 -0.01
CA HIS A 169 -10.19 1.55 1.27
C HIS A 169 -9.01 1.14 2.14
N GLN A 170 -8.35 2.12 2.76
CA GLN A 170 -7.15 1.90 3.56
C GLN A 170 -7.49 1.76 5.06
N TYR A 171 -6.99 0.70 5.67
CA TYR A 171 -7.12 0.37 7.09
C TYR A 171 -5.75 0.11 7.69
N TYR A 172 -5.37 0.92 8.68
CA TYR A 172 -4.13 0.77 9.42
C TYR A 172 -4.44 0.05 10.73
N THR A 173 -4.02 -1.20 10.85
CA THR A 173 -4.50 -2.11 11.89
C THR A 173 -3.35 -2.70 12.69
N TRP A 174 -3.33 -2.41 13.99
CA TRP A 174 -2.42 -3.02 14.94
C TRP A 174 -3.09 -4.19 15.65
N LEU A 175 -2.46 -5.36 15.64
CA LEU A 175 -2.76 -6.50 16.50
C LEU A 175 -1.65 -6.62 17.55
N SER A 176 -1.99 -6.64 18.84
CA SER A 176 -0.98 -6.62 19.89
C SER A 176 -1.31 -7.46 21.12
N ASP A 177 -0.28 -7.97 21.77
CA ASP A 177 -0.38 -8.73 23.02
C ASP A 177 -0.60 -7.83 24.25
N LEU A 178 -0.14 -6.58 24.16
CA LEU A 178 -0.39 -5.50 25.09
C LEU A 178 -1.06 -4.32 24.36
N PRO A 179 -2.03 -3.64 24.98
CA PRO A 179 -2.59 -2.43 24.39
C PRO A 179 -1.53 -1.31 24.32
N PHE A 180 -1.81 -0.27 23.54
CA PHE A 180 -1.12 1.00 23.70
C PHE A 180 -1.47 1.62 25.06
N ASP A 181 -0.58 2.43 25.62
CA ASP A 181 -0.87 3.18 26.85
C ASP A 181 -1.84 4.35 26.61
N ASP A 182 -2.24 5.03 27.69
CA ASP A 182 -3.20 6.15 27.64
C ASP A 182 -2.73 7.33 26.78
N ASP A 183 -1.41 7.44 26.52
CA ASP A 183 -0.80 8.47 25.70
C ASP A 183 -0.55 7.99 24.24
N GLY A 184 -0.94 6.75 23.92
CA GLY A 184 -0.82 6.14 22.59
C GLY A 184 0.55 5.53 22.28
N TYR A 185 1.37 5.26 23.29
CA TYR A 185 2.68 4.63 23.11
C TYR A 185 2.67 3.12 23.36
N THR A 186 3.57 2.42 22.68
CA THR A 186 3.85 0.99 22.88
C THR A 186 4.48 0.76 24.25
N GLN A 187 4.14 -0.37 24.89
CA GLN A 187 4.58 -0.70 26.24
C GLN A 187 5.76 -1.66 26.22
N VAL A 188 6.74 -1.43 27.11
CA VAL A 188 7.93 -2.29 27.25
C VAL A 188 7.52 -3.74 27.49
N GLY A 189 8.04 -4.64 26.65
CA GLY A 189 7.73 -6.07 26.65
C GLY A 189 6.58 -6.48 25.73
N GLY A 190 5.92 -5.53 25.07
CA GLY A 190 4.85 -5.82 24.11
C GLY A 190 5.35 -6.11 22.70
N THR A 191 4.55 -6.87 21.97
CA THR A 191 4.69 -7.24 20.57
C THR A 191 3.51 -6.68 19.78
N TYR A 192 3.78 -5.95 18.71
CA TYR A 192 2.78 -5.20 17.96
C TYR A 192 2.93 -5.48 16.46
N TYR A 193 1.95 -6.12 15.85
CA TYR A 193 1.91 -6.36 14.41
C TYR A 193 1.07 -5.30 13.75
N LEU A 194 1.66 -4.57 12.80
CA LEU A 194 0.99 -3.58 12.00
C LEU A 194 0.71 -4.14 10.61
N PHE A 195 -0.52 -3.92 10.15
CA PHE A 195 -0.96 -4.15 8.80
C PHE A 195 -1.54 -2.86 8.21
N ASP A 196 -0.98 -2.41 7.09
CA ASP A 196 -1.54 -1.33 6.26
C ASP A 196 -2.33 -1.96 5.11
N ILE A 197 -3.64 -2.11 5.30
CA ILE A 197 -4.52 -2.99 4.52
C ILE A 197 -5.33 -2.17 3.52
N TYR A 198 -5.46 -2.67 2.29
CA TYR A 198 -6.34 -2.16 1.25
C TYR A 198 -7.48 -3.16 1.03
N ALA A 199 -8.72 -2.72 1.32
CA ALA A 199 -9.90 -3.56 1.34
C ALA A 199 -11.10 -2.88 0.65
N SER A 200 -12.25 -3.56 0.60
CA SER A 200 -13.53 -2.96 0.23
C SER A 200 -13.96 -1.90 1.24
N GLU A 201 -15.03 -1.16 0.93
CA GLU A 201 -15.65 -0.22 1.85
C GLU A 201 -16.09 -0.86 3.19
N PRO A 202 -16.18 -0.09 4.30
CA PRO A 202 -16.58 -0.62 5.59
C PRO A 202 -17.94 -1.32 5.56
N ILE A 203 -18.04 -2.49 6.20
CA ILE A 203 -19.32 -3.21 6.36
C ILE A 203 -20.29 -2.39 7.24
N ASP A 204 -19.75 -1.71 8.27
CA ASP A 204 -20.51 -0.84 9.16
C ASP A 204 -19.80 0.52 9.28
N TRP A 205 -20.39 1.53 8.65
CA TRP A 205 -19.92 2.92 8.65
C TRP A 205 -19.96 3.60 10.03
N SER A 206 -20.66 3.05 11.02
CA SER A 206 -20.65 3.60 12.38
C SER A 206 -19.42 3.18 13.19
N LEU A 207 -18.77 2.09 12.77
CA LEU A 207 -17.60 1.51 13.43
C LEU A 207 -16.35 1.49 12.53
N TYR A 208 -16.55 1.78 11.24
CA TYR A 208 -15.55 1.69 10.18
C TYR A 208 -14.87 0.31 10.17
N CYS A 209 -15.64 -0.75 10.43
CA CYS A 209 -15.09 -2.09 10.48
C CYS A 209 -14.55 -2.51 9.10
N MET A 210 -13.34 -3.05 9.10
CA MET A 210 -12.74 -3.67 7.93
C MET A 210 -13.56 -4.90 7.49
N PRO A 211 -13.74 -5.15 6.18
CA PRO A 211 -14.49 -6.31 5.70
C PRO A 211 -13.77 -7.66 5.90
N GLU A 212 -14.56 -8.74 5.90
CA GLU A 212 -14.04 -10.11 5.82
C GLU A 212 -13.23 -10.33 4.54
N GLY A 213 -12.18 -11.14 4.63
CA GLY A 213 -11.37 -11.48 3.47
C GLY A 213 -10.01 -12.05 3.83
N THR A 214 -9.30 -12.50 2.80
CA THR A 214 -7.89 -12.88 2.88
C THR A 214 -7.06 -11.79 2.22
N TYR A 215 -6.24 -11.12 3.01
CA TYR A 215 -5.34 -10.08 2.57
C TYR A 215 -3.93 -10.66 2.42
N THR A 216 -3.30 -10.45 1.27
CA THR A 216 -1.94 -10.96 1.00
C THR A 216 -0.93 -9.82 1.01
N LEU A 217 0.30 -10.08 1.48
CA LEU A 217 1.38 -9.10 1.39
C LEU A 217 1.60 -8.70 -0.07
N GLY A 218 1.39 -7.41 -0.36
CA GLY A 218 1.52 -6.83 -1.67
C GLY A 218 2.98 -6.60 -2.06
N ARG A 219 3.19 -6.17 -3.31
CA ARG A 219 4.47 -5.62 -3.77
C ARG A 219 4.63 -4.18 -3.29
N TYR A 220 5.86 -3.67 -3.36
CA TYR A 220 6.16 -2.26 -3.08
C TYR A 220 5.21 -1.34 -3.88
N GLY A 221 4.56 -0.39 -3.19
CA GLY A 221 3.58 0.55 -3.75
C GLY A 221 2.23 -0.06 -4.18
N GLN A 222 2.00 -1.36 -3.97
CA GLN A 222 0.72 -1.99 -4.29
C GLN A 222 -0.34 -1.61 -3.28
N THR A 223 -1.47 -1.10 -3.77
CA THR A 223 -2.59 -0.62 -2.97
C THR A 223 -3.93 -1.17 -3.45
N GLU A 224 -3.92 -2.32 -4.11
CA GLU A 224 -5.11 -2.99 -4.63
C GLU A 224 -5.91 -3.66 -3.51
N GLU A 225 -7.24 -3.71 -3.66
CA GLU A 225 -8.12 -4.43 -2.74
C GLU A 225 -7.66 -5.90 -2.55
N GLY A 226 -7.65 -6.36 -1.29
CA GLY A 226 -7.21 -7.70 -0.91
C GLY A 226 -5.70 -7.79 -0.61
N THR A 227 -5.04 -6.66 -0.40
CA THR A 227 -3.61 -6.62 -0.07
C THR A 227 -3.32 -5.88 1.23
N PHE A 228 -2.18 -6.15 1.85
CA PHE A 228 -1.56 -5.24 2.82
C PHE A 228 -0.15 -4.87 2.37
N SER A 229 0.27 -3.63 2.61
CA SER A 229 1.48 -3.09 1.99
C SER A 229 2.74 -3.65 2.62
N ILE A 230 3.74 -3.93 1.78
CA ILE A 230 5.09 -4.26 2.24
C ILE A 230 5.84 -3.04 2.78
N ASP A 231 5.36 -1.83 2.46
CA ASP A 231 6.02 -0.57 2.78
C ASP A 231 5.75 -0.13 4.22
N ASN A 232 4.57 -0.47 4.75
CA ASN A 232 4.10 -0.01 6.04
C ASN A 232 3.63 -1.14 6.98
N SER A 233 3.80 -2.41 6.61
CA SER A 233 3.44 -3.54 7.49
C SER A 233 4.68 -4.21 8.06
N TYR A 234 4.73 -4.35 9.39
CA TYR A 234 5.86 -4.90 10.12
C TYR A 234 5.44 -5.37 11.52
N VAL A 235 6.30 -6.13 12.19
CA VAL A 235 6.20 -6.41 13.62
C VAL A 235 7.16 -5.54 14.41
N LEU A 236 6.69 -4.96 15.49
CA LEU A 236 7.46 -4.19 16.45
C LEU A 236 7.60 -4.96 17.75
N PHE A 237 8.85 -5.14 18.18
CA PHE A 237 9.19 -5.67 19.50
C PHE A 237 9.64 -4.53 20.42
N GLN A 238 8.84 -4.23 21.44
CA GLN A 238 9.11 -3.13 22.35
C GLN A 238 10.03 -3.59 23.49
N ASN A 239 11.24 -3.04 23.53
CA ASN A 239 12.28 -3.35 24.52
C ASN A 239 12.47 -2.19 25.50
N ALA A 240 13.28 -2.41 26.55
CA ALA A 240 13.57 -1.37 27.55
C ALA A 240 14.39 -0.19 26.99
N ASP A 241 15.20 -0.44 25.95
CA ASP A 241 16.10 0.53 25.33
C ASP A 241 15.52 1.20 24.07
N GLY A 242 14.28 0.86 23.68
CA GLY A 242 13.65 1.31 22.43
C GLY A 242 12.79 0.20 21.81
N HIS A 243 12.61 0.22 20.50
CA HIS A 243 11.93 -0.85 19.77
C HIS A 243 12.79 -1.41 18.64
N THR A 244 12.39 -2.56 18.12
CA THR A 244 12.95 -3.16 16.92
C THR A 244 11.80 -3.48 15.97
N ASP A 245 11.88 -2.96 14.76
CA ASP A 245 10.91 -3.21 13.69
C ASP A 245 11.47 -4.29 12.76
N VAL A 246 10.65 -5.30 12.46
CA VAL A 246 10.99 -6.39 11.55
C VAL A 246 9.92 -6.46 10.47
N TYR A 247 10.34 -6.35 9.21
CA TYR A 247 9.46 -6.29 8.06
C TYR A 247 9.17 -7.68 7.49
N PHE A 248 8.05 -7.82 6.78
CA PHE A 248 7.63 -9.08 6.17
C PHE A 248 8.17 -9.24 4.75
N SER A 249 8.51 -10.48 4.37
CA SER A 249 8.90 -10.85 3.00
C SER A 249 7.78 -11.56 2.25
N GLU A 250 6.88 -12.23 2.97
CA GLU A 250 5.66 -12.86 2.46
C GLU A 250 4.64 -13.04 3.60
N GLY A 251 3.37 -13.26 3.26
CA GLY A 251 2.38 -13.63 4.26
C GLY A 251 0.95 -13.31 3.87
N THR A 252 0.03 -13.78 4.71
CA THR A 252 -1.42 -13.56 4.59
C THR A 252 -2.01 -13.19 5.94
N LEU A 253 -3.06 -12.35 5.92
CA LEU A 253 -3.96 -12.07 7.03
C LEU A 253 -5.38 -12.47 6.60
N GLU A 254 -5.97 -13.45 7.28
CA GLU A 254 -7.37 -13.83 7.11
C GLU A 254 -8.23 -13.16 8.18
N VAL A 255 -9.36 -12.59 7.76
CA VAL A 255 -10.34 -11.93 8.61
C VAL A 255 -11.69 -12.59 8.36
N THR A 256 -12.26 -13.19 9.40
CA THR A 256 -13.60 -13.79 9.37
C THR A 256 -14.48 -13.22 10.48
N VAL A 257 -15.79 -13.20 10.24
CA VAL A 257 -16.79 -12.66 11.16
C VAL A 257 -17.91 -13.68 11.33
N ASP A 258 -18.21 -14.07 12.56
CA ASP A 258 -19.33 -14.97 12.83
C ASP A 258 -20.69 -14.24 12.85
N ASP A 259 -21.77 -15.02 12.92
CA ASP A 259 -23.15 -14.51 13.01
C ASP A 259 -23.40 -13.60 14.24
N ASN A 260 -22.49 -13.61 15.23
CA ASN A 260 -22.56 -12.78 16.44
C ASN A 260 -21.64 -11.56 16.39
N LEU A 261 -21.03 -11.26 15.24
CA LEU A 261 -20.11 -10.14 15.04
C LEU A 261 -18.80 -10.26 15.84
N ASN A 262 -18.37 -11.49 16.14
CA ASN A 262 -17.01 -11.77 16.57
C ASN A 262 -16.10 -11.82 15.36
N TYR A 263 -15.07 -10.98 15.36
CA TYR A 263 -14.02 -10.95 14.37
C TYR A 263 -12.88 -11.89 14.80
N PHE A 264 -12.43 -12.71 13.87
CA PHE A 264 -11.27 -13.58 14.00
C PHE A 264 -10.23 -13.15 12.97
N PHE A 265 -9.03 -12.83 13.46
CA PHE A 265 -7.87 -12.50 12.65
C PHE A 265 -6.86 -13.64 12.78
N GLU A 266 -6.36 -14.13 11.66
CA GLU A 266 -5.30 -15.13 11.61
C GLU A 266 -4.26 -14.69 10.58
N ALA A 267 -3.04 -14.42 11.02
CA ALA A 267 -1.94 -14.08 10.14
C ALA A 267 -0.88 -15.17 10.13
N ILE A 268 -0.42 -15.52 8.93
CA ILE A 268 0.71 -16.42 8.70
C ILE A 268 1.72 -15.65 7.85
N LEU A 269 2.87 -15.33 8.42
CA LEU A 269 3.84 -14.39 7.84
C LEU A 269 5.25 -15.00 7.85
N THR A 270 6.09 -14.58 6.91
CA THR A 270 7.54 -14.80 6.95
C THR A 270 8.23 -13.45 6.93
N ASP A 271 9.17 -13.22 7.84
CA ASP A 271 9.91 -11.96 7.91
C ASP A 271 11.08 -11.88 6.91
N THR A 272 11.76 -10.73 6.86
CA THR A 272 12.94 -10.53 6.00
C THR A 272 14.18 -11.31 6.44
N GLU A 273 14.19 -11.86 7.66
CA GLU A 273 15.25 -12.75 8.17
C GLU A 273 14.94 -14.24 7.89
N GLY A 274 13.74 -14.53 7.39
CA GLY A 274 13.26 -15.88 7.06
C GLY A 274 12.57 -16.59 8.23
N GLN A 275 12.26 -15.89 9.32
CA GLN A 275 11.52 -16.43 10.46
C GLN A 275 10.02 -16.42 10.16
N THR A 276 9.31 -17.42 10.67
CA THR A 276 7.87 -17.62 10.44
C THR A 276 7.04 -17.20 11.65
N HIS A 277 5.90 -16.57 11.40
CA HIS A 277 5.01 -16.01 12.42
C HIS A 277 3.59 -16.53 12.21
N HIS A 278 2.95 -16.94 13.30
CA HIS A 278 1.52 -17.22 13.35
C HIS A 278 0.89 -16.39 14.47
N VAL A 279 -0.12 -15.61 14.11
CA VAL A 279 -0.72 -14.59 14.97
C VAL A 279 -2.23 -14.71 14.90
N THR A 280 -2.89 -14.88 16.05
CA THR A 280 -4.34 -14.94 16.15
C THR A 280 -4.88 -13.80 17.01
N LEU A 281 -6.10 -13.33 16.70
CA LEU A 281 -6.87 -12.43 17.57
C LEU A 281 -8.36 -12.69 17.41
N THR A 282 -9.10 -12.72 18.53
CA THR A 282 -10.58 -12.73 18.51
C THR A 282 -11.14 -11.54 19.28
N LEU A 283 -12.00 -10.74 18.65
CA LEU A 283 -12.64 -9.58 19.28
C LEU A 283 -14.11 -9.45 18.90
N TYR A 284 -14.93 -8.99 19.85
CA TYR A 284 -16.32 -8.63 19.59
C TYR A 284 -16.39 -7.18 19.11
N GLN A 285 -16.90 -6.96 17.89
CA GLN A 285 -17.14 -5.64 17.28
C GLN A 285 -15.97 -4.63 17.42
N PRO A 286 -14.76 -4.92 16.89
CA PRO A 286 -13.67 -3.96 16.88
C PRO A 286 -14.04 -2.70 16.10
N GLN A 287 -13.47 -1.56 16.50
CA GLN A 287 -13.72 -0.25 15.89
C GLN A 287 -12.42 0.33 15.32
N TRP A 288 -12.53 0.99 14.17
CA TRP A 288 -11.44 1.79 13.60
C TRP A 288 -11.77 3.26 13.79
N GLN A 289 -10.77 4.04 14.19
CA GLN A 289 -10.90 5.47 14.27
C GLN A 289 -10.92 6.07 12.86
N ASP A 290 -11.91 6.91 12.57
CA ASP A 290 -12.02 7.57 11.28
C ASP A 290 -10.99 8.69 11.12
N PHE A 291 -10.07 8.49 10.18
CA PHE A 291 -9.09 9.45 9.68
C PHE A 291 -9.22 9.65 8.17
N SER A 292 -10.36 9.28 7.57
CA SER A 292 -10.57 9.36 6.13
C SER A 292 -10.62 10.78 5.56
N ASN A 293 -10.43 11.79 6.41
CA ASN A 293 -10.59 13.22 6.12
C ASN A 293 -11.98 13.60 5.56
N HIS A 294 -12.95 12.67 5.56
CA HIS A 294 -14.35 12.90 5.18
C HIS A 294 -15.26 13.28 6.36
N GLY A 295 -14.68 13.56 7.53
CA GLY A 295 -15.42 13.90 8.76
C GLY A 295 -14.74 14.96 9.64
N GLY A 296 -13.93 15.84 9.05
CA GLY A 296 -13.25 16.90 9.82
C GLY A 296 -14.23 17.88 10.48
N ASN A 297 -13.81 18.50 11.59
CA ASN A 297 -14.53 19.60 12.25
C ASN A 297 -14.52 20.89 11.37
N TYR A 298 -15.15 20.84 10.20
CA TYR A 298 -15.36 22.00 9.32
C TYR A 298 -16.83 22.07 8.90
N ASN A 299 -17.28 23.25 8.45
CA ASN A 299 -18.65 23.37 8.00
C ASN A 299 -18.76 22.82 6.58
N ILE A 300 -19.70 21.90 6.37
CA ILE A 300 -19.95 21.27 5.08
C ILE A 300 -20.93 22.13 4.28
N LEU A 301 -20.72 22.24 2.97
CA LEU A 301 -21.63 22.92 2.05
C LEU A 301 -22.72 21.97 1.56
N GLU A 302 -23.88 22.00 2.22
CA GLU A 302 -24.97 21.07 1.95
C GLU A 302 -25.98 21.58 0.89
N ARG A 303 -25.50 22.03 -0.28
CA ARG A 303 -26.38 22.52 -1.36
C ARG A 303 -25.71 22.52 -2.72
N ASP A 304 -26.52 22.46 -3.77
CA ASP A 304 -26.07 22.74 -5.15
C ASP A 304 -25.60 24.20 -5.28
N VAL A 305 -24.56 24.40 -6.10
CA VAL A 305 -23.94 25.69 -6.39
C VAL A 305 -23.98 25.99 -7.89
N GLU A 306 -24.44 27.19 -8.23
CA GLU A 306 -24.29 27.78 -9.55
C GLU A 306 -23.46 29.06 -9.42
N LEU A 307 -22.17 28.96 -9.76
CA LEU A 307 -21.20 30.04 -9.66
C LEU A 307 -21.12 30.83 -10.98
N ASN A 308 -21.38 32.13 -10.90
CA ASN A 308 -21.16 33.08 -11.97
C ASN A 308 -20.03 34.04 -11.55
N PRO A 309 -18.76 33.65 -11.73
CA PRO A 309 -17.63 34.38 -11.18
C PRO A 309 -17.46 35.75 -11.85
N ILE A 310 -17.14 36.75 -11.03
CA ILE A 310 -16.77 38.10 -11.49
C ILE A 310 -15.25 38.32 -11.49
N ASN A 311 -14.51 37.46 -10.79
CA ASN A 311 -13.06 37.45 -10.74
C ASN A 311 -12.53 36.04 -11.01
N ALA A 312 -11.41 35.95 -11.73
CA ALA A 312 -10.65 34.73 -11.90
C ALA A 312 -9.15 35.03 -11.87
N PHE A 313 -8.37 34.11 -11.32
CA PHE A 313 -6.91 34.19 -11.31
C PHE A 313 -6.32 32.78 -11.19
N SER A 314 -5.07 32.63 -11.61
CA SER A 314 -4.40 31.32 -11.62
C SER A 314 -2.94 31.42 -11.23
N GLN A 315 -2.42 30.36 -10.62
CA GLN A 315 -1.05 30.30 -10.15
C GLN A 315 -0.43 28.93 -10.43
N TYR A 316 0.81 28.94 -10.89
CA TYR A 316 1.67 27.76 -10.99
C TYR A 316 1.94 27.19 -9.60
N ILE A 317 1.78 25.89 -9.43
CA ILE A 317 2.12 25.19 -8.19
C ILE A 317 3.46 24.48 -8.36
N ILE A 318 3.52 23.52 -9.28
CA ILE A 318 4.70 22.69 -9.56
C ILE A 318 4.62 22.09 -10.98
N LYS A 319 5.62 21.33 -11.41
CA LYS A 319 5.62 20.54 -12.64
C LYS A 319 6.12 19.11 -12.37
N TYR A 320 5.67 18.20 -13.22
CA TYR A 320 6.06 16.80 -13.29
C TYR A 320 6.43 16.51 -14.75
N GLY A 321 7.73 16.52 -15.06
CA GLY A 321 8.20 16.46 -16.46
C GLY A 321 7.64 17.60 -17.31
N ASP A 322 6.89 17.25 -18.36
CA ASP A 322 6.23 18.19 -19.28
C ASP A 322 4.80 18.57 -18.85
N ILE A 323 4.36 18.18 -17.66
CA ILE A 323 3.05 18.53 -17.09
C ILE A 323 3.26 19.57 -16.00
N MET A 324 2.55 20.69 -16.05
CA MET A 324 2.44 21.63 -14.94
C MET A 324 1.15 21.42 -14.17
N GLU A 325 1.24 21.60 -12.86
CA GLU A 325 0.10 21.75 -11.98
C GLU A 325 -0.14 23.25 -11.75
N ALA A 326 -1.40 23.67 -11.89
CA ALA A 326 -1.81 25.03 -11.60
C ALA A 326 -3.14 25.05 -10.84
N SER A 327 -3.26 25.98 -9.90
CA SER A 327 -4.54 26.31 -9.27
C SER A 327 -5.23 27.38 -10.11
N LEU A 328 -6.44 27.08 -10.58
CA LEU A 328 -7.35 28.01 -11.24
C LEU A 328 -8.46 28.38 -10.26
N ASN A 329 -8.61 29.66 -9.97
CA ASN A 329 -9.52 30.14 -8.93
C ASN A 329 -10.57 31.07 -9.52
N PHE A 330 -11.81 30.88 -9.13
CA PHE A 330 -12.97 31.62 -9.59
C PHE A 330 -13.80 32.09 -8.40
N THR A 331 -14.25 33.33 -8.41
CA THR A 331 -15.09 33.84 -7.31
C THR A 331 -16.09 34.88 -7.77
N ASP A 332 -17.26 34.89 -7.14
CA ASP A 332 -18.26 35.95 -7.27
C ASP A 332 -18.09 37.07 -6.22
N MET A 333 -17.10 36.94 -5.33
CA MET A 333 -16.77 37.94 -4.33
C MET A 333 -15.93 39.07 -4.94
N GLU A 334 -16.07 40.26 -4.35
CA GLU A 334 -15.21 41.41 -4.64
C GLU A 334 -13.78 41.14 -4.19
N MET A 335 -12.81 41.51 -5.04
CA MET A 335 -11.39 41.33 -4.77
C MET A 335 -10.65 42.66 -4.63
N SER A 336 -9.77 42.75 -3.63
CA SER A 336 -8.82 43.85 -3.44
C SER A 336 -7.41 43.29 -3.29
N GLY A 337 -6.65 43.28 -4.39
CA GLY A 337 -5.39 42.54 -4.45
C GLY A 337 -5.65 41.03 -4.28
N SER A 338 -4.96 40.38 -3.35
CA SER A 338 -5.14 38.95 -3.01
C SER A 338 -6.18 38.70 -1.92
N ASN A 339 -6.98 39.71 -1.55
CA ASN A 339 -8.02 39.58 -0.55
C ASN A 339 -9.40 39.48 -1.20
N VAL A 340 -10.25 38.59 -0.68
CA VAL A 340 -11.69 38.50 -1.03
C VAL A 340 -12.57 39.07 0.08
N THR A 341 -13.68 39.70 -0.31
CA THR A 341 -14.69 40.26 0.60
C THR A 341 -15.95 39.40 0.58
N PRO A 342 -16.27 38.66 1.66
CA PRO A 342 -17.52 37.91 1.80
C PRO A 342 -18.78 38.81 1.84
N PRO A 343 -19.99 38.24 1.64
CA PRO A 343 -20.29 36.84 1.37
C PRO A 343 -20.18 36.45 -0.11
N GLY A 344 -19.96 35.17 -0.39
CA GLY A 344 -19.95 34.64 -1.75
C GLY A 344 -19.22 33.30 -1.85
N TYR A 345 -19.05 32.83 -3.06
CA TYR A 345 -18.41 31.57 -3.39
C TYR A 345 -16.99 31.78 -3.93
N PHE A 346 -16.13 30.83 -3.59
CA PHE A 346 -14.78 30.68 -4.09
C PHE A 346 -14.63 29.25 -4.58
N LEU A 347 -14.35 29.05 -5.86
CA LEU A 347 -14.06 27.77 -6.46
C LEU A 347 -12.56 27.70 -6.76
N SER A 348 -11.87 26.74 -6.14
CA SER A 348 -10.51 26.35 -6.48
C SER A 348 -10.57 25.10 -7.35
N VAL A 349 -9.88 25.13 -8.49
CA VAL A 349 -9.70 23.97 -9.38
C VAL A 349 -8.21 23.70 -9.49
N ASP A 350 -7.78 22.51 -9.08
CA ASP A 350 -6.38 22.11 -9.11
C ASP A 350 -6.15 21.25 -10.37
N ALA A 351 -5.47 21.81 -11.37
CA ALA A 351 -5.45 21.31 -12.73
C ALA A 351 -4.04 20.92 -13.20
N TYR A 352 -3.94 19.74 -13.79
CA TYR A 352 -2.74 19.18 -14.42
C TYR A 352 -2.85 19.32 -15.94
N MET A 353 -1.89 19.99 -16.55
CA MET A 353 -1.90 20.30 -17.99
C MET A 353 -0.48 20.39 -18.54
N PRO A 354 -0.26 20.39 -19.87
CA PRO A 354 1.07 20.52 -20.43
C PRO A 354 1.71 21.84 -19.97
N LEU A 355 2.99 21.80 -19.62
CA LEU A 355 3.77 22.96 -19.25
C LEU A 355 3.81 23.95 -20.43
N ASP A 356 3.22 25.11 -20.23
CA ASP A 356 3.35 26.25 -21.13
C ASP A 356 4.10 27.36 -20.40
N LYS A 357 5.35 27.62 -20.83
CA LYS A 357 6.18 28.66 -20.21
C LYS A 357 5.53 30.05 -20.28
N ALA A 358 4.69 30.36 -21.28
CA ALA A 358 3.98 31.63 -21.34
C ALA A 358 2.74 31.68 -20.41
N GLY A 359 2.44 30.61 -19.68
CA GLY A 359 1.32 30.53 -18.76
C GLY A 359 -0.04 30.38 -19.45
N ASN A 360 -0.07 29.91 -20.70
CA ASN A 360 -1.33 29.58 -21.35
C ASN A 360 -1.95 28.34 -20.70
N ILE A 361 -3.28 28.31 -20.64
CA ILE A 361 -4.04 27.17 -20.13
C ILE A 361 -4.35 26.27 -21.31
N ALA A 362 -4.09 24.97 -21.18
CA ALA A 362 -4.38 24.03 -22.25
C ALA A 362 -5.90 23.88 -22.46
N THR A 363 -6.32 23.88 -23.71
CA THR A 363 -7.72 23.65 -24.07
C THR A 363 -8.05 22.17 -24.06
N GLY A 364 -9.23 21.80 -23.56
CA GLY A 364 -9.67 20.41 -23.48
C GLY A 364 -10.71 20.22 -22.39
N THR A 365 -11.08 18.96 -22.17
CA THR A 365 -11.90 18.55 -21.03
C THR A 365 -10.97 17.93 -20.00
N TYR A 366 -11.00 18.49 -18.80
CA TYR A 366 -10.32 18.01 -17.63
C TYR A 366 -11.30 17.20 -16.79
N GLU A 367 -10.85 16.09 -16.24
CA GLU A 367 -11.66 15.19 -15.39
C GLU A 367 -11.07 15.11 -13.98
N ILE A 368 -11.93 15.12 -12.96
CA ILE A 368 -11.49 14.85 -11.58
C ILE A 368 -10.96 13.42 -11.50
N SER A 369 -9.77 13.29 -10.91
CA SER A 369 -9.09 12.02 -10.66
C SER A 369 -8.69 11.91 -9.18
N MET A 370 -8.84 10.70 -8.64
CA MET A 370 -8.28 10.32 -7.34
C MET A 370 -6.76 10.05 -7.41
N ASP A 371 -6.25 9.82 -8.61
CA ASP A 371 -4.83 9.68 -8.96
C ASP A 371 -4.43 10.86 -9.87
N PRO A 372 -4.16 12.05 -9.28
CA PRO A 372 -3.87 13.26 -10.03
C PRO A 372 -2.45 13.23 -10.61
N GLY A 373 -2.23 13.85 -11.77
CA GLY A 373 -0.90 13.87 -12.42
C GLY A 373 -0.96 13.67 -13.92
N ALA A 374 -2.04 13.07 -14.43
CA ALA A 374 -2.26 12.89 -15.85
C ALA A 374 -2.53 14.23 -16.56
N ASN A 375 -2.14 14.32 -17.83
CA ASN A 375 -2.45 15.48 -18.65
C ASN A 375 -3.98 15.66 -18.79
N LEU A 376 -4.47 16.89 -18.62
CA LEU A 376 -5.89 17.24 -18.59
C LEU A 376 -6.66 16.49 -17.49
N SER A 377 -6.10 16.46 -16.28
CA SER A 377 -6.78 15.94 -15.09
C SER A 377 -6.90 17.01 -14.00
N LEU A 378 -7.83 16.81 -13.08
CA LEU A 378 -8.02 17.65 -11.90
C LEU A 378 -7.81 16.80 -10.64
N TRP A 379 -7.19 17.38 -9.62
CA TRP A 379 -7.14 16.73 -8.32
C TRP A 379 -8.48 16.85 -7.60
N TYR A 380 -9.00 15.74 -7.08
CA TYR A 380 -10.18 15.74 -6.21
C TYR A 380 -9.98 16.59 -4.96
N GLY A 381 -11.09 17.02 -4.36
CA GLY A 381 -11.09 17.83 -3.16
C GLY A 381 -10.72 17.03 -1.91
N GLU A 382 -9.82 17.56 -1.10
CA GLU A 382 -9.45 16.99 0.20
C GLU A 382 -9.33 18.10 1.26
N VAL A 383 -9.26 17.72 2.53
CA VAL A 383 -8.89 18.64 3.62
C VAL A 383 -7.67 18.12 4.37
N TYR A 384 -6.82 19.04 4.78
CA TYR A 384 -5.65 18.80 5.62
C TYR A 384 -5.71 19.70 6.85
N GLU A 385 -5.26 19.21 8.00
CA GLU A 385 -4.99 20.06 9.15
C GLU A 385 -3.54 20.53 9.09
N ILE A 386 -3.32 21.83 8.84
CA ILE A 386 -2.00 22.43 8.75
C ILE A 386 -1.88 23.50 9.84
N PHE A 387 -0.92 23.34 10.75
CA PHE A 387 -0.73 24.24 11.90
C PHE A 387 -1.99 24.45 12.76
N GLY A 388 -2.85 23.43 12.86
CA GLY A 388 -4.14 23.50 13.57
C GLY A 388 -5.26 24.22 12.82
N GLU A 389 -5.06 24.54 11.53
CA GLU A 389 -6.10 25.08 10.64
C GLU A 389 -6.52 24.06 9.58
N ILE A 390 -7.83 23.84 9.45
CA ILE A 390 -8.41 23.06 8.34
C ILE A 390 -8.17 23.83 7.03
N THR A 391 -7.44 23.21 6.13
CA THR A 391 -7.05 23.75 4.83
C THR A 391 -7.56 22.81 3.73
N PRO A 392 -8.54 23.24 2.92
CA PRO A 392 -8.97 22.48 1.75
C PRO A 392 -7.88 22.51 0.66
N MET A 393 -7.77 21.41 -0.07
CA MET A 393 -6.81 21.16 -1.16
C MET A 393 -7.52 20.53 -2.35
N GLY A 394 -6.84 20.53 -3.50
CA GLY A 394 -7.40 20.02 -4.75
C GLY A 394 -8.55 20.89 -5.27
N THR A 395 -9.54 20.25 -5.87
CA THR A 395 -10.72 20.92 -6.42
C THR A 395 -11.86 21.00 -5.41
N TYR A 396 -12.26 22.20 -5.02
CA TYR A 396 -13.30 22.43 -4.03
C TYR A 396 -13.99 23.77 -4.22
N VAL A 397 -15.23 23.88 -3.72
CA VAL A 397 -15.94 25.14 -3.55
C VAL A 397 -16.03 25.51 -2.08
N ALA A 398 -15.87 26.78 -1.76
CA ALA A 398 -16.10 27.36 -0.45
C ALA A 398 -17.16 28.45 -0.55
N TYR A 399 -18.20 28.37 0.26
CA TYR A 399 -19.10 29.50 0.53
C TYR A 399 -18.63 30.22 1.79
N TYR A 400 -18.41 31.52 1.70
CA TYR A 400 -18.15 32.37 2.85
C TYR A 400 -19.42 33.16 3.20
N ASP A 401 -19.88 33.07 4.44
CA ASP A 401 -20.97 33.90 4.93
C ASP A 401 -20.55 35.34 5.22
N GLU A 402 -21.48 36.18 5.71
CA GLU A 402 -21.22 37.60 6.01
C GLU A 402 -20.12 37.81 7.07
N GLU A 403 -19.86 36.79 7.90
CA GLU A 403 -18.85 36.79 8.95
C GLU A 403 -17.50 36.23 8.47
N GLY A 404 -17.46 35.73 7.22
CA GLY A 404 -16.30 35.12 6.60
C GLY A 404 -16.05 33.69 7.08
N VAL A 405 -17.07 33.01 7.61
CA VAL A 405 -16.99 31.59 7.99
C VAL A 405 -17.17 30.73 6.73
N PRO A 406 -16.23 29.81 6.44
CA PRO A 406 -16.30 28.97 5.26
C PRO A 406 -17.20 27.75 5.48
N TYR A 407 -17.87 27.35 4.39
CA TYR A 407 -18.57 26.07 4.20
C TYR A 407 -18.02 25.41 2.94
N TYR A 408 -17.46 24.21 3.05
CA TYR A 408 -16.71 23.55 1.97
C TYR A 408 -17.53 22.45 1.30
N GLY A 409 -17.49 22.42 -0.03
CA GLY A 409 -17.91 21.28 -0.86
C GLY A 409 -16.69 20.76 -1.61
N LEU A 410 -16.17 19.60 -1.21
CA LEU A 410 -15.01 18.96 -1.81
C LEU A 410 -15.43 18.16 -3.03
N ALA A 411 -14.84 18.41 -4.20
CA ALA A 411 -15.27 17.77 -5.43
C ALA A 411 -14.73 16.33 -5.53
N GLU A 412 -15.62 15.36 -5.66
CA GLU A 412 -15.29 13.93 -5.82
C GLU A 412 -15.16 13.55 -7.30
N SER A 413 -16.03 14.09 -8.14
CA SER A 413 -16.09 13.73 -9.56
C SER A 413 -16.62 14.88 -10.42
N GLY A 414 -16.46 14.74 -11.74
CA GLY A 414 -16.95 15.70 -12.72
C GLY A 414 -15.85 16.29 -13.58
N THR A 415 -16.17 17.35 -14.32
CA THR A 415 -15.33 17.85 -15.40
C THR A 415 -15.26 19.37 -15.47
N MET A 416 -14.15 19.89 -15.99
CA MET A 416 -14.00 21.27 -16.45
C MET A 416 -13.65 21.26 -17.94
N THR A 417 -14.39 21.98 -18.76
CA THR A 417 -14.07 22.19 -20.19
C THR A 417 -13.48 23.58 -20.39
N VAL A 418 -12.30 23.63 -21.00
CA VAL A 418 -11.59 24.88 -21.34
C VAL A 418 -11.51 25.02 -22.85
N SER A 419 -11.94 26.17 -23.36
CA SER A 419 -11.79 26.55 -24.78
C SER A 419 -11.31 28.00 -24.90
N GLY A 420 -10.92 28.41 -26.11
CA GLY A 420 -10.29 29.72 -26.36
C GLY A 420 -8.80 29.62 -26.62
N GLY A 421 -8.03 30.62 -26.20
CA GLY A 421 -6.56 30.66 -26.36
C GLY A 421 -5.99 32.08 -26.32
N ASN A 422 -4.66 32.19 -26.30
CA ASN A 422 -3.91 33.46 -26.22
C ASN A 422 -4.31 34.31 -25.00
N GLY A 423 -4.46 33.67 -23.84
CA GLY A 423 -4.79 34.34 -22.59
C GLY A 423 -6.27 34.66 -22.39
N TYR A 424 -7.16 34.38 -23.34
CA TYR A 424 -8.62 34.55 -23.19
C TYR A 424 -9.33 33.19 -23.30
N TYR A 425 -10.11 32.83 -22.29
CA TYR A 425 -10.70 31.49 -22.17
C TYR A 425 -12.19 31.52 -21.82
N GLU A 426 -12.88 30.49 -22.29
CA GLU A 426 -14.23 30.10 -21.90
C GLU A 426 -14.11 28.80 -21.09
N ILE A 427 -14.57 28.82 -19.84
CA ILE A 427 -14.44 27.72 -18.88
C ILE A 427 -15.84 27.33 -18.38
N ASP A 428 -16.17 26.05 -18.49
CA ASP A 428 -17.43 25.46 -18.01
C ASP A 428 -17.10 24.29 -17.06
N CYS A 429 -17.44 24.43 -15.79
CA CYS A 429 -17.25 23.39 -14.78
C CYS A 429 -18.57 22.73 -14.40
N ASN A 430 -18.54 21.43 -14.17
CA ASN A 430 -19.62 20.65 -13.60
C ASN A 430 -19.03 19.54 -12.73
N PHE A 431 -19.09 19.74 -11.42
CA PHE A 431 -18.55 18.82 -10.41
C PHE A 431 -19.66 18.28 -9.50
N THR A 432 -19.40 17.14 -8.88
CA THR A 432 -20.20 16.55 -7.80
C THR A 432 -19.34 16.46 -6.55
N THR A 433 -19.83 16.97 -5.42
CA THR A 433 -19.13 16.86 -4.13
C THR A 433 -19.33 15.47 -3.52
N PHE A 434 -18.50 15.10 -2.53
CA PHE A 434 -18.66 13.85 -1.78
C PHE A 434 -20.04 13.70 -1.11
N GLU A 435 -20.68 14.82 -0.77
CA GLU A 435 -22.05 14.83 -0.23
C GLU A 435 -23.15 14.75 -1.31
N GLY A 436 -22.76 14.64 -2.58
CA GLY A 436 -23.65 14.46 -3.72
C GLY A 436 -24.24 15.76 -4.28
N TYR A 437 -23.73 16.94 -3.91
CA TYR A 437 -24.21 18.22 -4.43
C TYR A 437 -23.49 18.62 -5.72
N THR A 438 -24.22 19.28 -6.62
CA THR A 438 -23.68 19.73 -7.91
C THR A 438 -23.04 21.11 -7.77
N VAL A 439 -21.84 21.29 -8.33
CA VAL A 439 -21.15 22.58 -8.42
C VAL A 439 -20.92 22.92 -9.89
N THR A 440 -21.57 23.99 -10.38
CA THR A 440 -21.41 24.49 -11.75
C THR A 440 -20.74 25.86 -11.77
N CYS A 441 -19.93 26.12 -12.79
CA CYS A 441 -19.26 27.42 -12.99
C CYS A 441 -19.18 27.76 -14.48
N LYS A 442 -19.40 29.03 -14.85
CA LYS A 442 -19.20 29.53 -16.21
C LYS A 442 -18.40 30.83 -16.22
N TYR A 443 -17.20 30.80 -16.79
CA TYR A 443 -16.32 31.95 -16.88
C TYR A 443 -15.91 32.25 -18.34
N SER A 444 -15.88 33.54 -18.68
CA SER A 444 -15.36 34.06 -19.95
C SER A 444 -14.49 35.26 -19.66
N GLY A 445 -13.18 35.17 -19.94
CA GLY A 445 -12.30 36.29 -19.68
C GLY A 445 -10.82 35.99 -19.85
N GLU A 446 -10.00 36.99 -19.49
CA GLU A 446 -8.55 36.86 -19.50
C GLU A 446 -8.06 36.04 -18.30
N LEU A 447 -7.28 35.00 -18.56
CA LEU A 447 -6.69 34.16 -17.52
C LEU A 447 -5.35 33.59 -18.00
N THR A 448 -4.29 33.77 -17.22
CA THR A 448 -2.98 33.18 -17.48
C THR A 448 -2.36 32.70 -16.17
N VAL A 449 -1.71 31.54 -16.22
CA VAL A 449 -1.05 30.95 -15.06
C VAL A 449 0.13 31.83 -14.67
N GLN A 450 0.03 32.47 -13.51
CA GLN A 450 1.09 33.33 -13.00
C GLN A 450 2.22 32.51 -12.39
N ASN A 451 3.42 33.09 -12.36
CA ASN A 451 4.61 32.52 -11.72
C ASN A 451 5.10 31.19 -12.31
N VAL A 452 4.76 30.87 -13.57
CA VAL A 452 5.40 29.75 -14.28
C VAL A 452 6.91 30.04 -14.40
N PRO A 453 7.80 29.15 -13.92
CA PRO A 453 9.24 29.37 -13.99
C PRO A 453 9.71 29.59 -15.43
N GLN A 454 10.34 30.74 -15.69
CA GLN A 454 10.76 31.14 -17.05
C GLN A 454 12.16 30.67 -17.44
N GLY A 455 12.87 29.95 -16.56
CA GLY A 455 14.33 29.81 -16.67
C GLY A 455 15.05 31.09 -16.22
N PHE A 456 16.33 30.96 -15.85
CA PHE A 456 17.11 32.03 -15.24
C PHE A 456 18.57 32.09 -15.72
N SER A 457 18.98 31.27 -16.70
CA SER A 457 20.29 31.43 -17.32
C SER A 457 20.50 32.85 -17.87
N THR A 458 21.70 33.39 -17.69
CA THR A 458 22.11 34.68 -18.26
C THR A 458 22.81 34.52 -19.61
N LEU A 459 23.02 33.28 -20.09
CA LEU A 459 23.69 33.03 -21.36
C LEU A 459 22.74 33.33 -22.54
N GLU A 460 23.26 34.04 -23.53
CA GLU A 460 22.55 34.34 -24.79
C GLU A 460 22.84 33.30 -25.90
N GLY A 461 23.66 32.30 -25.62
CA GLY A 461 24.08 31.27 -26.55
C GLY A 461 25.11 30.31 -25.94
N ASP A 462 25.58 29.35 -26.74
CA ASP A 462 26.62 28.41 -26.33
C ASP A 462 27.88 29.14 -25.83
N TYR A 463 28.49 28.59 -24.77
CA TYR A 463 29.62 29.22 -24.08
C TYR A 463 30.71 28.22 -23.69
N THR A 464 31.97 28.66 -23.60
CA THR A 464 33.08 27.84 -23.09
C THR A 464 33.74 28.59 -21.94
N LEU A 465 33.73 27.98 -20.75
CA LEU A 465 34.24 28.55 -19.51
C LEU A 465 35.76 28.74 -19.59
N ASP A 466 36.24 29.90 -19.15
CA ASP A 466 37.66 30.17 -18.91
C ASP A 466 38.04 29.80 -17.47
N LEU A 467 38.46 28.55 -17.27
CA LEU A 467 38.90 28.02 -15.98
C LEU A 467 40.42 28.10 -15.77
N SER A 468 41.15 28.86 -16.62
CA SER A 468 42.62 28.84 -16.65
C SER A 468 43.28 29.44 -15.40
N ASN A 469 42.58 30.32 -14.70
CA ASN A 469 43.00 30.95 -13.45
C ASN A 469 42.24 30.40 -12.22
N SER A 470 41.55 29.28 -12.35
CA SER A 470 40.64 28.80 -11.30
C SER A 470 41.30 27.79 -10.35
N VAL A 471 40.84 27.79 -9.11
CA VAL A 471 41.22 26.83 -8.06
C VAL A 471 40.00 26.03 -7.62
N ALA A 472 40.21 24.79 -7.20
CA ALA A 472 39.14 23.90 -6.79
C ALA A 472 39.12 23.64 -5.27
N LYS A 473 37.92 23.53 -4.73
CA LYS A 473 37.63 23.04 -3.38
C LYS A 473 36.52 22.01 -3.42
N ALA A 474 36.61 20.98 -2.60
CA ALA A 474 35.53 20.01 -2.48
C ALA A 474 35.25 19.67 -1.02
N GLN A 475 33.98 19.40 -0.71
CA GLN A 475 33.52 18.94 0.59
C GLN A 475 32.71 17.66 0.41
N CYS A 476 33.03 16.62 1.19
CA CYS A 476 32.25 15.38 1.23
C CYS A 476 31.28 15.39 2.40
N TRP A 477 30.05 14.95 2.14
CA TRP A 477 28.96 14.84 3.12
C TRP A 477 28.63 13.38 3.45
N GLY A 478 29.41 12.42 2.94
CA GLY A 478 29.14 10.99 3.06
C GLY A 478 27.92 10.58 2.24
N ASP A 479 27.25 9.49 2.61
CA ASP A 479 26.00 9.06 1.94
C ASP A 479 24.81 9.90 2.43
N TYR A 480 24.85 11.19 2.10
CA TYR A 480 23.85 12.17 2.54
C TYR A 480 22.43 11.81 2.09
N TYR A 481 22.30 11.24 0.89
CA TYR A 481 21.01 10.87 0.30
C TYR A 481 20.58 9.43 0.63
N GLY A 482 21.44 8.60 1.23
CA GLY A 482 21.15 7.18 1.48
C GLY A 482 21.06 6.35 0.20
N THR A 483 21.68 6.80 -0.90
CA THR A 483 21.59 6.19 -2.23
C THR A 483 22.78 5.28 -2.55
N GLY A 484 23.67 5.05 -1.58
CA GLY A 484 24.79 4.12 -1.73
C GLY A 484 26.04 4.72 -2.39
N GLY A 485 26.22 6.04 -2.32
CA GLY A 485 27.41 6.74 -2.82
C GLY A 485 27.75 7.97 -1.98
N ALA A 486 29.00 8.44 -2.05
CA ALA A 486 29.41 9.63 -1.30
C ALA A 486 28.99 10.91 -2.04
N ASN A 487 28.28 11.79 -1.33
CA ASN A 487 27.90 13.10 -1.81
C ASN A 487 29.06 14.09 -1.67
N TRP A 488 29.33 14.80 -2.76
CA TRP A 488 30.38 15.79 -2.89
C TRP A 488 29.81 17.12 -3.38
N VAL A 489 30.20 18.20 -2.72
CA VAL A 489 30.05 19.57 -3.22
C VAL A 489 31.41 20.04 -3.69
N LEU A 490 31.54 20.30 -4.99
CA LEU A 490 32.76 20.77 -5.63
C LEU A 490 32.54 22.19 -6.15
N GLU A 491 33.47 23.07 -5.85
CA GLU A 491 33.52 24.45 -6.34
C GLU A 491 34.85 24.70 -7.05
N ILE A 492 34.78 25.19 -8.28
CA ILE A 492 35.89 25.76 -9.02
C ILE A 492 35.61 27.26 -9.14
N SER A 493 36.51 28.09 -8.64
CA SER A 493 36.35 29.56 -8.70
C SER A 493 37.65 30.25 -9.05
N PRO A 494 37.62 31.46 -9.64
CA PRO A 494 38.81 32.25 -9.93
C PRO A 494 39.72 32.40 -8.71
N ALA A 495 41.02 32.14 -8.87
CA ALA A 495 41.99 32.18 -7.76
C ALA A 495 42.11 33.57 -7.11
N ASP A 496 41.89 34.63 -7.88
CA ASP A 496 41.85 36.02 -7.42
C ASP A 496 40.43 36.50 -7.05
N GLY A 497 39.43 35.63 -7.20
CA GLY A 497 38.01 35.89 -6.99
C GLY A 497 37.33 36.73 -8.07
N THR A 498 38.02 37.11 -9.15
CA THR A 498 37.48 38.09 -10.12
C THR A 498 37.77 37.79 -11.60
N THR A 499 38.87 37.10 -11.93
CA THR A 499 39.32 36.90 -13.31
C THR A 499 39.11 35.46 -13.77
N GLY A 500 38.26 35.28 -14.78
CA GLY A 500 37.88 33.98 -15.33
C GLY A 500 36.51 33.54 -14.84
N ASP A 501 36.20 32.27 -15.08
CA ASP A 501 34.91 31.67 -14.77
C ASP A 501 35.01 30.70 -13.58
N GLY A 502 33.84 30.38 -13.04
CA GLY A 502 33.64 29.42 -11.98
C GLY A 502 32.51 28.45 -12.28
N PHE A 503 32.44 27.40 -11.48
CA PHE A 503 31.43 26.37 -11.54
C PHE A 503 31.28 25.71 -10.16
N SER A 504 30.06 25.41 -9.77
CA SER A 504 29.78 24.57 -8.60
C SER A 504 28.97 23.35 -9.00
N THR A 505 29.09 22.26 -8.25
CA THR A 505 28.24 21.07 -8.39
C THR A 505 28.05 20.35 -7.08
N ASP A 506 26.87 19.78 -6.93
CA ASP A 506 26.49 18.82 -5.90
C ASP A 506 26.23 17.50 -6.63
N PHE A 507 26.98 16.44 -6.32
CA PHE A 507 26.91 15.16 -7.02
C PHE A 507 27.21 13.99 -6.10
N VAL A 508 26.87 12.78 -6.55
CA VAL A 508 27.10 11.54 -5.78
C VAL A 508 28.05 10.64 -6.54
N SER A 509 29.21 10.33 -5.95
CA SER A 509 30.20 9.40 -6.51
C SER A 509 29.71 7.96 -6.51
N TYR A 510 30.27 7.12 -7.40
CA TYR A 510 29.95 5.69 -7.47
C TYR A 510 30.34 4.93 -6.19
N SER A 511 31.39 5.38 -5.50
CA SER A 511 31.87 4.84 -4.23
C SER A 511 31.34 5.61 -3.03
N THR A 512 31.16 4.90 -1.91
CA THR A 512 30.91 5.45 -0.58
C THR A 512 32.20 5.89 0.15
N ASP A 513 33.38 5.62 -0.43
CA ASP A 513 34.65 6.09 0.10
C ASP A 513 34.72 7.62 -0.01
N ASN A 514 34.80 8.28 1.15
CA ASN A 514 34.79 9.72 1.28
C ASN A 514 36.19 10.36 1.31
N THR A 515 37.24 9.58 1.02
CA THR A 515 38.63 10.06 1.04
C THR A 515 39.10 10.61 -0.31
N PHE A 516 38.39 10.31 -1.41
CA PHE A 516 38.68 10.80 -2.75
C PHE A 516 37.42 10.91 -3.60
N ILE A 517 37.48 11.69 -4.68
CA ILE A 517 36.41 11.73 -5.69
C ILE A 517 36.71 10.66 -6.74
N GLU A 518 35.77 9.75 -6.96
CA GLU A 518 35.95 8.68 -7.94
C GLU A 518 35.87 9.19 -9.39
N SER A 519 36.76 8.67 -10.23
CA SER A 519 36.70 8.88 -11.68
C SER A 519 35.38 8.37 -12.24
N GLY A 520 34.73 9.15 -13.09
CA GLY A 520 33.43 8.75 -13.62
C GLY A 520 32.81 9.78 -14.53
N SER A 521 31.74 9.36 -15.20
CA SER A 521 30.79 10.23 -15.87
C SER A 521 29.60 10.45 -14.96
N TYR A 522 29.20 11.71 -14.84
CA TYR A 522 28.11 12.17 -13.99
C TYR A 522 27.08 12.89 -14.86
N VAL A 523 25.82 12.49 -14.77
CA VAL A 523 24.70 13.07 -15.53
C VAL A 523 23.70 13.75 -14.60
N ALA A 524 22.81 14.59 -15.13
CA ALA A 524 21.79 15.23 -14.30
C ALA A 524 20.91 14.17 -13.61
N SER A 525 20.65 14.36 -12.32
CA SER A 525 19.64 13.58 -11.59
C SER A 525 18.23 14.00 -12.01
N GLU A 526 17.25 13.16 -11.72
CA GLU A 526 15.84 13.56 -11.85
C GLU A 526 15.41 14.51 -10.73
N ALA A 527 16.16 14.59 -9.63
CA ALA A 527 15.87 15.48 -8.52
C ALA A 527 15.82 16.95 -8.97
N GLU A 528 14.76 17.66 -8.54
CA GLU A 528 14.55 19.07 -8.82
C GLU A 528 14.48 19.87 -7.51
N CYS A 529 14.90 21.12 -7.55
CA CYS A 529 14.80 22.00 -6.39
C CYS A 529 13.87 23.18 -6.69
N VAL A 530 12.77 23.27 -5.94
CA VAL A 530 11.79 24.34 -6.04
C VAL A 530 11.86 25.18 -4.78
N ASN A 531 12.27 26.45 -4.91
CA ASN A 531 12.39 27.38 -3.78
C ASN A 531 13.26 26.89 -2.61
N GLY A 532 14.31 26.12 -2.91
CA GLY A 532 15.23 25.58 -1.90
C GLY A 532 14.83 24.26 -1.28
N ILE A 533 13.73 23.66 -1.74
CA ILE A 533 13.30 22.32 -1.34
C ILE A 533 13.63 21.37 -2.50
N ILE A 534 14.50 20.40 -2.25
CA ILE A 534 14.88 19.36 -3.21
C ILE A 534 13.82 18.26 -3.14
N SER A 535 13.18 17.96 -4.26
CA SER A 535 12.30 16.82 -4.47
C SER A 535 13.09 15.73 -5.21
N GLY A 536 13.10 14.52 -4.65
CA GLY A 536 13.86 13.37 -5.16
C GLY A 536 15.29 13.25 -4.66
N TYR A 537 15.99 12.23 -5.17
CA TYR A 537 17.34 11.86 -4.76
C TYR A 537 18.34 11.98 -5.91
N THR A 538 19.57 12.31 -5.55
CA THR A 538 20.71 12.17 -6.47
C THR A 538 21.36 10.81 -6.20
N TYR A 539 21.45 9.97 -7.24
CA TYR A 539 22.02 8.62 -7.15
C TYR A 539 23.50 8.60 -7.54
N PRO A 540 24.24 7.54 -7.17
CA PRO A 540 25.62 7.35 -7.62
C PRO A 540 25.76 7.52 -9.13
N GLY A 541 26.69 8.39 -9.56
CA GLY A 541 26.87 8.75 -10.96
C GLY A 541 25.99 9.89 -11.45
N GLN A 542 25.34 10.64 -10.55
CA GLN A 542 24.50 11.79 -10.90
C GLN A 542 24.93 13.08 -10.20
N TYR A 543 24.60 14.22 -10.80
CA TYR A 543 24.69 15.55 -10.20
C TYR A 543 23.31 16.18 -10.05
N LEU A 544 23.10 16.95 -8.99
CA LEU A 544 21.90 17.73 -8.75
C LEU A 544 21.80 18.87 -9.77
N LYS A 545 20.65 18.99 -10.44
CA LYS A 545 20.37 20.08 -11.40
C LYS A 545 20.55 21.46 -10.74
N GLY A 546 21.01 22.43 -11.52
CA GLY A 546 21.11 23.82 -11.08
C GLY A 546 19.74 24.44 -10.79
N TYR A 547 19.62 25.22 -9.72
CA TYR A 547 18.34 25.83 -9.33
C TYR A 547 18.51 27.24 -8.77
N TYR A 548 17.40 27.97 -8.76
CA TYR A 548 17.28 29.29 -8.14
C TYR A 548 16.28 29.24 -6.98
N ASN A 549 16.75 29.53 -5.77
CA ASN A 549 15.90 29.68 -4.60
C ASN A 549 15.39 31.13 -4.51
N GLN A 550 14.10 31.34 -4.78
CA GLN A 550 13.48 32.66 -4.74
C GLN A 550 13.32 33.21 -3.31
N ILE A 551 13.26 32.36 -2.29
CA ILE A 551 13.08 32.77 -0.89
C ILE A 551 14.38 33.39 -0.36
N SER A 552 15.51 32.70 -0.56
CA SER A 552 16.82 33.19 -0.14
C SER A 552 17.51 34.06 -1.19
N ASN A 553 16.94 34.16 -2.40
CA ASN A 553 17.52 34.86 -3.54
C ASN A 553 18.94 34.36 -3.85
N SER A 554 19.10 33.03 -3.95
CA SER A 554 20.38 32.35 -4.13
C SER A 554 20.29 31.18 -5.11
N THR A 555 21.37 30.88 -5.81
CA THR A 555 21.49 29.71 -6.69
C THR A 555 22.08 28.51 -5.93
N GLY A 556 21.87 27.30 -6.45
CA GLY A 556 22.45 26.07 -5.90
C GLY A 556 22.45 24.92 -6.90
N GLY A 557 22.97 23.76 -6.48
CA GLY A 557 23.17 22.60 -7.35
C GLY A 557 24.33 22.80 -8.33
N THR A 558 24.15 22.31 -9.55
CA THR A 558 25.17 22.37 -10.60
C THR A 558 25.02 23.63 -11.47
N MET A 559 25.97 24.56 -11.36
CA MET A 559 25.87 25.93 -11.86
C MET A 559 27.18 26.42 -12.47
N TYR A 560 27.11 27.10 -13.63
CA TYR A 560 28.14 28.02 -14.12
C TYR A 560 28.03 29.39 -13.43
N TYR A 561 29.17 30.04 -13.19
CA TYR A 561 29.28 31.43 -12.74
C TYR A 561 30.36 32.19 -13.52
N GLY A 562 30.09 33.43 -13.90
CA GLY A 562 31.04 34.29 -14.59
C GLY A 562 30.78 35.78 -14.38
N ASP A 563 31.55 36.61 -15.06
CA ASP A 563 31.50 38.08 -14.97
C ASP A 563 31.55 38.58 -13.52
N PHE A 564 32.52 38.06 -12.75
CA PHE A 564 32.70 38.43 -11.35
C PHE A 564 33.04 39.92 -11.19
N ASP A 565 32.30 40.60 -10.29
CA ASP A 565 32.60 41.97 -9.92
C ASP A 565 33.84 42.08 -9.01
N THR A 566 34.26 43.30 -8.66
CA THR A 566 35.43 43.52 -7.78
C THR A 566 35.27 42.99 -6.36
N TYR A 567 34.08 42.53 -5.99
CA TYR A 567 33.75 41.94 -4.69
C TYR A 567 33.61 40.40 -4.78
N GLY A 568 33.78 39.82 -5.97
CA GLY A 568 33.65 38.39 -6.23
C GLY A 568 32.20 37.92 -6.40
N ASN A 569 31.25 38.81 -6.67
CA ASN A 569 29.88 38.41 -7.01
C ASN A 569 29.77 38.14 -8.51
N ALA A 570 29.25 36.97 -8.89
CA ALA A 570 28.99 36.66 -10.29
C ALA A 570 27.80 37.48 -10.83
N ALA A 571 27.96 38.06 -12.01
CA ALA A 571 26.88 38.72 -12.75
C ALA A 571 26.27 37.82 -13.83
N SER A 572 26.98 36.76 -14.21
CA SER A 572 26.53 35.74 -15.16
C SER A 572 26.44 34.38 -14.49
N TYR A 573 25.40 33.62 -14.81
CA TYR A 573 25.18 32.28 -14.28
C TYR A 573 24.29 31.46 -15.23
N ALA A 574 24.48 30.14 -15.24
CA ALA A 574 23.63 29.22 -15.98
C ALA A 574 23.50 27.89 -15.21
N PRO A 575 22.28 27.38 -14.98
CA PRO A 575 22.10 26.07 -14.39
C PRO A 575 22.50 24.96 -15.36
N ALA A 576 23.02 23.83 -14.86
CA ALA A 576 23.03 22.59 -15.63
C ALA A 576 21.69 21.89 -15.36
N ILE A 577 20.85 21.76 -16.40
CA ILE A 577 19.62 20.96 -16.32
C ILE A 577 19.77 19.59 -16.99
N SER A 578 20.77 19.43 -17.86
CA SER A 578 21.17 18.18 -18.48
C SER A 578 22.61 18.25 -19.00
N GLY A 579 23.13 17.15 -19.52
CA GLY A 579 24.52 17.03 -19.99
C GLY A 579 25.38 16.17 -19.09
N GLU A 580 26.68 16.16 -19.35
CA GLU A 580 27.65 15.28 -18.69
C GLU A 580 28.80 16.08 -18.08
N MET A 581 29.12 15.78 -16.82
CA MET A 581 30.39 16.10 -16.19
C MET A 581 31.25 14.83 -16.14
N LYS A 582 32.50 14.92 -16.57
CA LYS A 582 33.45 13.82 -16.47
C LYS A 582 34.58 14.19 -15.52
N ILE A 583 34.83 13.34 -14.53
CA ILE A 583 35.93 13.49 -13.59
C ILE A 583 36.95 12.37 -13.83
N THR A 584 38.23 12.74 -13.88
CA THR A 584 39.37 11.82 -13.93
C THR A 584 40.30 12.13 -12.77
N ASN A 585 40.42 11.20 -11.82
CA ASN A 585 41.41 11.21 -10.76
C ASN A 585 42.73 10.61 -11.28
N HIS A 586 43.83 11.35 -11.17
CA HIS A 586 45.15 10.94 -11.67
C HIS A 586 46.01 10.20 -10.64
N GLU A 587 45.46 9.88 -9.47
CA GLU A 587 46.13 9.19 -8.36
C GLU A 587 47.32 9.95 -7.72
N ASP A 588 47.50 11.23 -8.08
CA ASP A 588 48.56 12.12 -7.55
C ASP A 588 48.00 13.36 -6.85
N ASN A 589 46.73 13.28 -6.39
CA ASN A 589 45.90 14.38 -5.87
C ASN A 589 45.47 15.43 -6.91
N SER A 590 45.83 15.27 -8.18
CA SER A 590 45.28 16.07 -9.26
C SER A 590 44.08 15.39 -9.94
N TYR A 591 43.18 16.22 -10.46
CA TYR A 591 41.96 15.82 -11.14
C TYR A 591 41.83 16.59 -12.45
N THR A 592 41.27 15.95 -13.47
CA THR A 592 40.72 16.63 -14.66
C THR A 592 39.20 16.55 -14.62
N ILE A 593 38.55 17.69 -14.77
CA ILE A 593 37.09 17.82 -14.80
C ILE A 593 36.72 18.44 -16.15
N SER A 594 35.94 17.71 -16.95
CA SER A 594 35.45 18.16 -18.25
C SER A 594 33.92 18.31 -18.20
N LEU A 595 33.40 19.39 -18.73
CA LEU A 595 31.99 19.79 -18.66
C LEU A 595 31.40 19.90 -20.08
N ASN A 596 30.22 19.34 -20.28
CA ASN A 596 29.39 19.51 -21.47
C ASN A 596 27.92 19.52 -21.04
N MET A 597 27.43 20.70 -20.68
CA MET A 597 26.19 20.90 -19.95
C MET A 597 25.21 21.77 -20.74
N TYR A 598 23.92 21.52 -20.60
CA TYR A 598 22.88 22.35 -21.19
C TYR A 598 22.09 23.08 -20.10
N ASP A 599 21.82 24.36 -20.34
CA ASP A 599 21.02 25.19 -19.45
C ASP A 599 19.52 25.16 -19.76
N ASP A 600 18.75 25.88 -18.93
CA ASP A 600 17.29 25.96 -18.99
C ASP A 600 16.74 26.76 -20.19
N PHE A 601 17.62 27.39 -20.97
CA PHE A 601 17.36 27.96 -22.29
C PHE A 601 17.89 27.12 -23.45
N GLY A 602 18.53 25.98 -23.14
CA GLY A 602 19.08 25.05 -24.13
C GLY A 602 20.44 25.47 -24.69
N ASN A 603 21.11 26.46 -24.08
CA ASN A 603 22.48 26.80 -24.44
C ASN A 603 23.41 25.71 -23.93
N ASN A 604 24.39 25.32 -24.74
CA ASN A 604 25.44 24.41 -24.33
C ASN A 604 26.61 25.19 -23.71
N TRP A 605 26.98 24.89 -22.48
CA TRP A 605 28.19 25.42 -21.86
C TRP A 605 29.19 24.32 -21.52
N THR A 606 30.44 24.57 -21.89
CA THR A 606 31.54 23.59 -21.87
C THR A 606 32.74 24.12 -21.10
N GLY A 607 33.59 23.24 -20.59
CA GLY A 607 34.81 23.67 -19.90
C GLY A 607 35.70 22.50 -19.55
N GLU A 608 36.98 22.77 -19.30
CA GLU A 608 37.90 21.78 -18.76
C GLU A 608 38.82 22.45 -17.75
N TRP A 609 38.99 21.80 -16.60
CA TRP A 609 39.92 22.22 -15.57
C TRP A 609 40.78 21.04 -15.16
N THR A 610 42.08 21.29 -14.93
CA THR A 610 43.00 20.30 -14.37
C THR A 610 43.84 20.92 -13.27
N GLY A 611 43.86 20.30 -12.09
CA GLY A 611 44.64 20.78 -10.96
C GLY A 611 44.40 19.98 -9.69
N GLU A 612 44.96 20.46 -8.58
CA GLU A 612 44.74 19.88 -7.25
C GLU A 612 43.46 20.44 -6.61
N ILE A 613 42.69 19.57 -5.95
CA ILE A 613 41.49 19.97 -5.21
C ILE A 613 41.86 20.19 -3.73
N SER A 614 41.76 21.43 -3.27
CA SER A 614 42.09 21.79 -1.89
C SER A 614 40.92 21.48 -0.95
N GLY A 615 41.20 21.01 0.27
CA GLY A 615 40.17 20.84 1.29
C GLY A 615 39.24 19.64 1.14
N ALA A 616 39.64 18.60 0.37
CA ALA A 616 39.04 17.26 0.41
C ALA A 616 39.29 16.58 1.76
N THR A 617 38.82 17.23 2.83
CA THR A 617 38.83 16.73 4.19
C THR A 617 37.43 16.19 4.45
N PRO A 618 37.28 14.94 4.92
CA PRO A 618 35.99 14.43 5.34
C PRO A 618 35.53 15.25 6.54
N TYR A 619 34.66 16.23 6.31
CA TYR A 619 33.74 16.67 7.36
C TYR A 619 32.68 15.57 7.47
N CYS A 620 33.06 14.45 8.06
CA CYS A 620 32.09 13.54 8.65
C CYS A 620 31.44 14.31 9.80
N VAL A 621 30.45 15.14 9.49
CA VAL A 621 29.35 15.28 10.42
C VAL A 621 28.80 13.86 10.47
N THR A 622 29.04 13.14 11.57
CA THR A 622 28.12 12.07 11.95
C THR A 622 26.75 12.65 11.71
N ALA A 623 25.98 12.05 10.79
CA ALA A 623 24.62 12.49 10.51
C ALA A 623 24.00 12.91 11.85
N PRO A 624 23.36 14.09 11.96
CA PRO A 624 22.50 14.32 13.10
C PRO A 624 21.66 13.04 13.22
N SER A 625 21.42 12.58 14.43
CA SER A 625 20.46 11.52 14.73
C SER A 625 19.02 11.91 14.35
N GLY A 626 18.86 12.76 13.34
CA GLY A 626 17.64 12.95 12.59
C GLY A 626 17.34 11.64 11.91
N LYS A 627 16.13 11.17 12.20
CA LYS A 627 15.36 10.20 11.42
C LYS A 627 15.77 10.23 9.93
N PRO A 628 15.75 9.09 9.23
CA PRO A 628 15.69 9.10 7.77
C PRO A 628 14.67 10.19 7.39
N LEU A 629 15.12 11.22 6.66
CA LEU A 629 14.19 12.18 6.09
C LEU A 629 13.19 11.36 5.27
N MET A 630 11.90 11.59 5.55
CA MET A 630 10.79 10.89 4.94
C MET A 630 11.08 10.58 3.47
N THR A 631 11.01 9.30 3.15
CA THR A 631 11.05 8.77 1.80
C THR A 631 9.91 9.36 0.99
N VAL A 632 10.23 10.21 0.01
CA VAL A 632 9.31 10.53 -1.07
C VAL A 632 10.04 10.28 -2.39
N PRO A 633 9.55 9.39 -3.26
CA PRO A 633 10.13 9.15 -4.59
C PRO A 633 10.28 10.46 -5.37
N ALA A 634 11.22 10.48 -6.33
CA ALA A 634 11.56 11.67 -7.14
C ALA A 634 10.42 12.25 -8.00
N ASP A 635 9.25 11.60 -7.98
CA ASP A 635 8.08 11.97 -8.77
C ASP A 635 6.95 12.56 -7.90
N GLU A 636 7.10 12.61 -6.57
CA GLU A 636 6.07 13.11 -5.68
C GLU A 636 6.67 14.08 -4.66
N ILE A 637 6.13 15.28 -4.57
CA ILE A 637 6.15 16.04 -3.31
C ILE A 637 5.12 15.37 -2.40
N SER A 638 5.41 15.19 -1.10
CA SER A 638 4.38 14.63 -0.22
C SER A 638 3.16 15.54 -0.23
N LYS A 639 1.95 14.96 -0.09
CA LYS A 639 0.71 15.75 -0.05
C LYS A 639 0.77 16.84 1.03
N GLU A 640 1.47 16.60 2.14
CA GLU A 640 1.69 17.57 3.22
C GLU A 640 2.63 18.73 2.81
N GLU A 641 3.71 18.46 2.07
CA GLU A 641 4.59 19.49 1.54
C GLU A 641 3.88 20.35 0.49
N LYS A 642 3.10 19.72 -0.38
CA LYS A 642 2.19 20.40 -1.31
C LYS A 642 1.22 21.31 -0.55
N ALA A 643 0.66 20.83 0.56
CA ALA A 643 -0.24 21.58 1.42
C ALA A 643 0.39 22.88 1.93
N LYS A 644 1.67 22.86 2.30
CA LYS A 644 2.41 24.05 2.76
C LYS A 644 2.60 25.08 1.64
N ILE A 645 2.88 24.65 0.42
CA ILE A 645 3.02 25.53 -0.76
C ILE A 645 1.69 26.21 -1.06
N VAL A 646 0.60 25.43 -1.14
CA VAL A 646 -0.75 25.94 -1.40
C VAL A 646 -1.19 26.89 -0.28
N TYR A 647 -0.96 26.54 0.99
CA TYR A 647 -1.28 27.38 2.13
C TYR A 647 -0.56 28.73 2.10
N GLY A 648 0.72 28.78 1.71
CA GLY A 648 1.48 30.02 1.57
C GLY A 648 0.93 30.97 0.50
N ASN A 649 0.26 30.40 -0.51
CA ASN A 649 -0.26 31.10 -1.68
C ASN A 649 -1.77 31.38 -1.63
N ARG A 650 -2.48 30.93 -0.58
CA ARG A 650 -3.94 31.05 -0.48
C ARG A 650 -4.42 32.50 -0.45
N VAL A 651 -5.58 32.73 -1.06
CA VAL A 651 -6.31 34.00 -0.96
C VAL A 651 -6.71 34.26 0.49
N LYS A 652 -6.58 35.51 0.92
CA LYS A 652 -6.93 35.91 2.29
C LYS A 652 -8.36 36.44 2.32
N VAL A 653 -9.12 36.02 3.33
CA VAL A 653 -10.50 36.48 3.52
C VAL A 653 -10.52 37.67 4.48
N GLU A 654 -11.11 38.80 4.07
CA GLU A 654 -11.25 39.96 4.94
C GLU A 654 -12.33 39.72 5.99
N LYS A 655 -11.93 39.44 7.25
CA LYS A 655 -12.88 39.37 8.36
C LYS A 655 -13.42 40.77 8.67
N GLN A 656 -14.74 40.96 8.62
CA GLN A 656 -15.34 42.21 9.09
C GLN A 656 -15.04 42.39 10.59
N LYS A 657 -14.32 43.47 10.94
CA LYS A 657 -14.17 43.86 12.35
C LYS A 657 -15.54 44.23 12.89
N ALA A 658 -16.10 43.39 13.75
CA ALA A 658 -17.30 43.70 14.52
C ALA A 658 -17.14 45.10 15.15
N ALA A 659 -17.97 46.05 14.69
CA ALA A 659 -18.02 47.37 15.27
C ALA A 659 -18.45 47.23 16.73
N LYS A 660 -17.51 47.42 17.67
CA LYS A 660 -17.85 47.54 19.09
C LYS A 660 -18.76 48.75 19.24
N VAL A 661 -20.07 48.50 19.33
CA VAL A 661 -21.03 49.50 19.79
C VAL A 661 -20.69 49.80 21.24
N ALA A 662 -19.99 50.91 21.46
CA ALA A 662 -19.76 51.44 22.79
C ALA A 662 -21.12 51.87 23.39
N MET A 663 -21.74 51.00 24.18
CA MET A 663 -22.81 51.43 25.09
C MET A 663 -22.21 52.34 26.16
N TYR A 664 -22.28 53.65 25.94
CA TYR A 664 -22.15 54.62 27.01
C TYR A 664 -23.34 54.43 27.96
N LYS A 665 -23.06 53.93 29.17
CA LYS A 665 -23.94 54.12 30.33
C LYS A 665 -24.14 55.62 30.54
N LEU A 666 -25.34 56.12 30.29
CA LEU A 666 -25.84 57.34 30.91
C LEU A 666 -26.34 56.98 32.31
N CYS A 667 -25.90 57.76 33.29
CA CYS A 667 -26.30 57.66 34.69
C CYS A 667 -27.81 57.85 34.87
N ASP A 668 -28.40 57.03 35.73
CA ASP A 668 -29.06 57.47 36.98
C ASP A 668 -28.94 56.37 38.04
#